data_AF-A0A0J1K2Z1-F1
#
_entry.id   AF-A0A0J1K2Z1-F1
#
_cell.length_a   1.000
_cell.length_b   1.000
_cell.length_c   1.000
_cell.angle_alpha   90.00
_cell.angle_beta   90.00
_cell.angle_gamma   90.00
#
_symmetry.space_group_name_H-M   'P 1'
#
loop_
_entity.id
_entity.type
_entity.pdbx_description
1 polymer ?
#
loop_
_entity_poly.entity_id
_entity_poly.type
_entity_poly.pdbx_seq_one_letter_code
_entity_poly.pdbx_strand_id
1 'polypeptide(L)'
;MNKSKVALAISTVLILSGCGGGGSDKKELEKPAPDVTTPTAVSKVNLQVAVSDTAALQNATVWLEKKTQRNNQPDADELRAVTGQDGSVTFDSVPVKDLDNYVLMAEVVAGKASHQGRNTVHGNYLMSAPLVASLVAEQAGKSAADTASHQVELNPLTSVIELHLLQAQKEGKELSIEGVAETVALSLGLAEGSGAALLASYTKDDEGRSQKLRQAAASLVYSDALAETADDFITKLSILLSNAEKIAAALKSAAGDEIVLLDATGNLLTLSTLDSDKDGVLDDLDAFPHDDAEWFDTDGDGIGNNADEDDDDDGSPDTADPYPMMPKDVVDTDGDGLSDKYDADDDNDKVPDELDAFPLDATESADADGDGIGDNRDTDDDNDGTLDTEDAFPLDKAEQWDTDKDGIGNNADNDDDNDGYDDERDNAPLQAPNKPATLSACVAGLPALGGEGESALDRPNSRLYQVSRKMATSGEIQNYTQSEIDVDVWTGLPTGQLADRQIKVTQIAGYTPGEEYNDYHPTFEHEYTDAHTGEYLGNRETFRNWWSINVDSSPYVELELGKVTPRWVDRLDKHAPETPVRHDKLSTEYLGKDIIETVMGLREVCVVQQSSEMVLMNNQDSQAENHHPVAKVVEQRKQYLDTDNLAQRVEVSYLEYDPAAEGSISWGYTDYTKDLVGAIIDNNAFGRDPVTERGSPLDQPVSLAQCLAGLPDSGYTVSPDEEISYLVDRFDLHDLSRRLGVYTMIPQAGENTSWRGHEGLSQSVVRGHFDSGTYSFNEVYYKNAAGEMVGFEGTKNAGDTVVWGQYVEKMTPWSAVAGAYFLPEVSYVRGLLLGDHPERHRFEQVTSTVFTGRVLEWDKVSETDSIPACEVNRRREVSFYQKDGQPVLDYYGEPLIEITVERDTYDNHGLIYRSRHHSYTSYHETWNRY
;
A
#
# COMPACT_ATOMS: atom_id res chain seq x y z
N MET A 1 36.32 -33.70 28.59
CA MET A 1 35.35 -34.64 29.22
C MET A 1 35.34 -34.31 30.69
N ASN A 2 34.52 -33.34 31.10
CA ASN A 2 34.54 -32.82 32.47
C ASN A 2 33.82 -33.83 33.38
N LYS A 3 34.57 -34.89 33.75
CA LYS A 3 34.13 -35.99 34.61
C LYS A 3 33.74 -35.51 36.02
N SER A 4 34.04 -34.26 36.36
CA SER A 4 33.72 -33.62 37.64
C SER A 4 32.24 -33.25 37.80
N LYS A 5 31.46 -33.14 36.72
CA LYS A 5 30.00 -32.88 36.81
C LYS A 5 29.15 -34.13 37.03
N VAL A 6 29.76 -35.33 37.03
CA VAL A 6 29.07 -36.61 37.29
C VAL A 6 29.28 -37.12 38.73
N ALA A 7 30.21 -36.52 39.49
CA ALA A 7 30.62 -37.01 40.81
C ALA A 7 29.94 -36.36 42.02
N LEU A 8 28.97 -35.44 41.86
CA LEU A 8 28.39 -34.76 43.02
C LEU A 8 26.93 -34.31 42.87
N ALA A 9 26.04 -35.17 42.35
CA ALA A 9 24.61 -34.85 42.33
C ALA A 9 23.72 -36.08 42.08
N ILE A 10 23.56 -36.96 43.06
CA ILE A 10 22.53 -38.00 42.96
C ILE A 10 21.79 -38.09 44.30
N SER A 11 20.59 -37.51 44.34
CA SER A 11 19.63 -37.84 45.39
C SER A 11 18.22 -37.91 44.81
N THR A 12 17.56 -39.05 45.06
CA THR A 12 16.15 -39.43 44.82
C THR A 12 15.80 -40.38 43.68
N VAL A 13 16.28 -41.63 43.77
CA VAL A 13 15.51 -42.81 43.34
C VAL A 13 15.43 -43.85 44.48
N LEU A 14 14.79 -43.48 45.59
CA LEU A 14 14.32 -44.43 46.60
C LEU A 14 12.80 -44.29 46.70
N ILE A 15 12.07 -45.14 45.96
CA ILE A 15 10.96 -46.00 46.40
C ILE A 15 10.45 -46.75 45.14
N LEU A 16 11.14 -47.84 44.80
CA LEU A 16 10.57 -48.97 44.04
C LEU A 16 10.92 -50.28 44.76
N SER A 17 10.60 -50.38 46.06
CA SER A 17 10.31 -51.67 46.71
C SER A 17 9.61 -51.44 48.05
N GLY A 18 8.46 -52.08 48.24
CA GLY A 18 7.44 -51.67 49.19
C GLY A 18 7.62 -52.04 50.67
N CYS A 19 6.70 -51.53 51.49
CA CYS A 19 6.20 -52.25 52.66
C CYS A 19 4.82 -51.70 53.08
N GLY A 20 3.82 -52.59 53.15
CA GLY A 20 2.47 -52.26 53.59
C GLY A 20 2.29 -52.23 55.11
N GLY A 21 1.21 -51.59 55.55
CA GLY A 21 0.47 -51.98 56.76
C GLY A 21 0.33 -50.93 57.88
N GLY A 22 -0.90 -50.41 58.05
CA GLY A 22 -1.59 -50.42 59.35
C GLY A 22 -1.69 -49.12 60.17
N GLY A 23 -2.90 -48.52 60.18
CA GLY A 23 -3.71 -48.46 61.41
C GLY A 23 -3.62 -47.25 62.36
N SER A 24 -4.64 -46.39 62.23
CA SER A 24 -5.50 -45.79 63.28
C SER A 24 -5.02 -44.68 64.26
N ASP A 25 -5.85 -43.62 64.23
CA ASP A 25 -6.47 -42.89 65.35
C ASP A 25 -5.81 -41.62 65.97
N LYS A 26 -6.37 -40.48 65.53
CA LYS A 26 -7.03 -39.39 66.30
C LYS A 26 -6.27 -38.66 67.42
N LYS A 27 -6.23 -37.32 67.34
CA LYS A 27 -7.08 -36.44 68.18
C LYS A 27 -7.07 -34.94 67.79
N GLU A 28 -8.29 -34.40 67.80
CA GLU A 28 -8.71 -32.99 67.69
C GLU A 28 -8.08 -32.03 68.73
N LEU A 29 -8.08 -30.73 68.40
CA LEU A 29 -8.56 -29.68 69.32
C LEU A 29 -9.17 -28.50 68.55
N GLU A 30 -10.19 -27.90 69.16
CA GLU A 30 -11.41 -27.34 68.56
C GLU A 30 -11.46 -25.80 68.39
N LYS A 31 -11.98 -25.35 67.21
CA LYS A 31 -13.11 -24.37 66.99
C LYS A 31 -12.86 -22.89 67.43
N PRO A 32 -13.69 -21.84 67.10
CA PRO A 32 -15.07 -21.78 66.56
C PRO A 32 -15.24 -20.88 65.29
N ALA A 33 -16.35 -20.12 65.18
CA ALA A 33 -16.80 -19.30 64.04
C ALA A 33 -17.51 -17.99 64.50
N PRO A 34 -17.77 -17.02 63.59
CA PRO A 34 -19.13 -16.47 63.50
C PRO A 34 -19.67 -16.42 62.05
N ASP A 35 -21.00 -16.49 61.98
CA ASP A 35 -21.85 -16.69 60.82
C ASP A 35 -22.39 -15.35 60.29
N VAL A 36 -22.20 -15.00 59.00
CA VAL A 36 -22.94 -13.90 58.33
C VAL A 36 -23.08 -14.14 56.80
N THR A 37 -24.32 -14.44 56.42
CA THR A 37 -25.08 -14.15 55.17
C THR A 37 -24.40 -14.13 53.79
N THR A 38 -24.98 -14.95 52.91
CA THR A 38 -24.73 -15.14 51.47
C THR A 38 -24.93 -13.90 50.59
N PRO A 39 -24.02 -13.68 49.62
CA PRO A 39 -24.34 -13.12 48.31
C PRO A 39 -24.19 -14.17 47.19
N THR A 40 -24.98 -14.00 46.14
CA THR A 40 -25.07 -14.81 44.93
C THR A 40 -23.69 -15.08 44.31
N ALA A 41 -23.35 -16.36 44.15
CA ALA A 41 -22.04 -16.87 43.80
C ALA A 41 -21.59 -16.49 42.38
N VAL A 42 -20.49 -15.74 42.27
CA VAL A 42 -19.51 -16.01 41.20
C VAL A 42 -18.79 -17.27 41.67
N SER A 43 -18.87 -18.37 40.92
CA SER A 43 -18.23 -19.64 41.28
C SER A 43 -16.70 -19.46 41.25
N LYS A 44 -16.15 -18.95 42.36
CA LYS A 44 -14.73 -18.98 42.64
C LYS A 44 -14.33 -20.44 42.80
N VAL A 45 -13.30 -20.84 42.07
CA VAL A 45 -12.74 -22.17 42.14
C VAL A 45 -11.41 -22.09 42.86
N ASN A 46 -11.18 -23.03 43.77
CA ASN A 46 -9.88 -23.23 44.38
C ASN A 46 -9.04 -24.08 43.43
N LEU A 47 -8.02 -23.50 42.81
CA LEU A 47 -7.07 -24.25 42.00
C LEU A 47 -6.00 -24.80 42.95
N GLN A 48 -5.99 -26.11 43.16
CA GLN A 48 -4.92 -26.80 43.87
C GLN A 48 -3.92 -27.31 42.84
N VAL A 49 -2.67 -26.89 42.98
CA VAL A 49 -1.57 -27.32 42.14
C VAL A 49 -0.70 -28.27 42.94
N ALA A 50 -0.41 -29.44 42.40
CA ALA A 50 0.62 -30.33 42.93
C ALA A 50 1.85 -30.24 42.03
N VAL A 51 2.98 -29.83 42.61
CA VAL A 51 4.28 -29.89 41.94
C VAL A 51 4.87 -31.27 42.23
N SER A 52 4.94 -32.11 41.19
CA SER A 52 5.33 -33.52 41.34
C SER A 52 6.64 -33.83 40.63
N ASP A 53 7.62 -34.20 41.43
CA ASP A 53 8.81 -34.97 41.05
C ASP A 53 8.74 -36.39 41.64
N THR A 54 9.88 -37.08 41.78
CA THR A 54 10.02 -38.44 42.33
C THR A 54 9.51 -38.62 43.77
N ALA A 55 9.46 -37.56 44.58
CA ALA A 55 9.25 -37.63 46.04
C ALA A 55 8.29 -36.57 46.64
N ALA A 56 7.85 -35.60 45.83
CA ALA A 56 7.10 -34.39 46.13
C ALA A 56 7.90 -33.25 46.80
N LEU A 57 7.70 -32.03 46.28
CA LEU A 57 8.70 -30.96 46.29
C LEU A 57 8.33 -29.76 47.17
N GLN A 58 9.10 -29.50 48.22
CA GLN A 58 8.87 -28.39 49.16
C GLN A 58 9.70 -27.15 48.76
N ASN A 59 9.17 -25.95 49.04
CA ASN A 59 9.80 -24.65 48.79
C ASN A 59 10.05 -24.29 47.31
N ALA A 60 9.32 -24.88 46.37
CA ALA A 60 9.33 -24.45 44.97
C ALA A 60 8.44 -23.21 44.79
N THR A 61 8.87 -22.24 43.99
CA THR A 61 8.07 -21.05 43.65
C THR A 61 7.14 -21.40 42.51
N VAL A 62 5.85 -21.17 42.66
CA VAL A 62 4.81 -21.48 41.66
C VAL A 62 4.00 -20.24 41.35
N TRP A 63 3.73 -19.96 40.08
CA TRP A 63 2.89 -18.83 39.67
C TRP A 63 2.05 -19.11 38.42
N LEU A 64 1.04 -18.28 38.21
CA LEU A 64 0.19 -18.27 37.03
C LEU A 64 0.67 -17.20 36.04
N GLU A 65 1.41 -17.65 35.04
CA GLU A 65 1.97 -16.83 33.96
C GLU A 65 0.89 -16.43 32.95
N LYS A 66 0.79 -15.15 32.59
CA LYS A 66 -0.15 -14.68 31.58
C LYS A 66 0.38 -14.93 30.17
N LYS A 67 -0.42 -15.61 29.33
CA LYS A 67 -0.09 -15.80 27.91
C LYS A 67 0.07 -14.51 27.12
N THR A 68 -0.55 -13.41 27.54
CA THR A 68 -0.46 -12.08 26.89
C THR A 68 0.84 -11.34 27.18
N GLN A 69 1.57 -11.72 28.22
CA GLN A 69 2.78 -11.05 28.69
C GLN A 69 3.86 -12.07 29.01
N ARG A 70 3.97 -13.13 28.19
CA ARG A 70 4.79 -14.29 28.52
C ARG A 70 6.27 -13.94 28.58
N ASN A 71 6.78 -13.73 29.78
CA ASN A 71 8.20 -13.56 30.08
C ASN A 71 8.75 -14.74 30.91
N ASN A 72 7.88 -15.66 31.35
CA ASN A 72 8.22 -16.82 32.18
C ASN A 72 8.91 -16.41 33.49
N GLN A 73 8.64 -15.20 33.99
CA GLN A 73 9.16 -14.68 35.25
C GLN A 73 7.98 -14.17 36.09
N PRO A 74 7.97 -14.41 37.41
CA PRO A 74 6.83 -14.07 38.24
C PRO A 74 6.64 -12.56 38.39
N ASP A 75 5.65 -12.00 37.69
CA ASP A 75 5.34 -10.57 37.70
C ASP A 75 4.57 -10.11 38.94
N ALA A 76 4.58 -8.79 39.18
CA ALA A 76 3.94 -8.19 40.37
C ALA A 76 2.42 -8.36 40.40
N ASP A 77 1.78 -8.55 39.25
CA ASP A 77 0.34 -8.70 39.07
C ASP A 77 -0.09 -10.15 38.79
N GLU A 78 0.82 -11.11 38.94
CA GLU A 78 0.56 -12.54 38.83
C GLU A 78 0.38 -13.22 40.19
N LEU A 79 -0.48 -14.23 40.22
CA LEU A 79 -0.68 -15.01 41.44
C LEU A 79 0.49 -15.96 41.61
N ARG A 80 1.24 -15.79 42.70
CA ARG A 80 2.38 -16.63 43.07
C ARG A 80 2.29 -17.14 44.50
N ALA A 81 2.83 -18.32 44.73
CA ALA A 81 2.92 -18.94 46.03
C ALA A 81 4.07 -19.96 46.06
N VAL A 82 4.38 -20.48 47.25
CA VAL A 82 5.47 -21.45 47.45
C VAL A 82 4.86 -22.77 47.92
N THR A 83 5.38 -23.90 47.42
CA THR A 83 4.83 -25.23 47.75
C THR A 83 4.98 -25.56 49.24
N GLY A 84 3.94 -26.17 49.80
CA GLY A 84 3.90 -26.65 51.18
C GLY A 84 4.63 -27.99 51.37
N GLN A 85 4.49 -28.58 52.56
CA GLN A 85 5.16 -29.84 52.92
C GLN A 85 4.76 -31.05 52.06
N ASP A 86 3.56 -31.00 51.47
CA ASP A 86 3.03 -32.02 50.57
C ASP A 86 3.31 -31.73 49.08
N GLY A 87 4.13 -30.72 48.80
CA GLY A 87 4.44 -30.28 47.43
C GLY A 87 3.29 -29.60 46.71
N SER A 88 2.23 -29.23 47.43
CA SER A 88 1.06 -28.59 46.84
C SER A 88 0.92 -27.12 47.22
N VAL A 89 0.19 -26.37 46.39
CA VAL A 89 -0.17 -24.98 46.61
C VAL A 89 -1.61 -24.73 46.17
N THR A 90 -2.31 -23.82 46.84
CA THR A 90 -3.71 -23.48 46.48
C THR A 90 -3.81 -22.01 46.10
N PHE A 91 -4.33 -21.75 44.90
CA PHE A 91 -4.70 -20.42 44.42
C PHE A 91 -6.21 -20.20 44.61
N ASP A 92 -6.54 -19.35 45.57
CA ASP A 92 -7.92 -18.96 45.85
C ASP A 92 -8.41 -17.90 44.86
N SER A 93 -9.68 -17.99 44.43
CA SER A 93 -10.36 -16.97 43.61
C SER A 93 -9.94 -16.84 42.14
N VAL A 94 -9.35 -17.87 41.52
CA VAL A 94 -9.10 -17.88 40.07
C VAL A 94 -10.41 -18.18 39.31
N PRO A 95 -10.90 -17.29 38.41
CA PRO A 95 -12.08 -17.60 37.60
C PRO A 95 -11.77 -18.70 36.58
N VAL A 96 -12.54 -19.79 36.57
CA VAL A 96 -12.31 -20.95 35.67
C VAL A 96 -12.23 -20.56 34.20
N LYS A 97 -13.09 -19.63 33.77
CA LYS A 97 -13.13 -19.11 32.40
C LYS A 97 -11.86 -18.36 31.98
N ASP A 98 -11.04 -17.96 32.94
CA ASP A 98 -9.82 -17.20 32.69
C ASP A 98 -8.58 -18.11 32.71
N LEU A 99 -8.70 -19.39 33.08
CA LEU A 99 -7.58 -20.36 33.12
C LEU A 99 -6.92 -20.56 31.75
N ASP A 100 -7.69 -20.47 30.66
CA ASP A 100 -7.18 -20.59 29.29
C ASP A 100 -6.16 -19.49 28.94
N ASN A 101 -6.15 -18.38 29.68
CA ASN A 101 -5.24 -17.27 29.50
C ASN A 101 -3.91 -17.43 30.23
N TYR A 102 -3.75 -18.49 31.03
CA TYR A 102 -2.56 -18.69 31.84
C TYR A 102 -1.79 -19.95 31.44
N VAL A 103 -0.51 -19.97 31.78
CA VAL A 103 0.32 -21.17 31.87
C VAL A 103 0.76 -21.28 33.33
N LEU A 104 0.79 -22.50 33.85
CA LEU A 104 1.27 -22.72 35.20
C LEU A 104 2.79 -22.89 35.16
N MET A 105 3.51 -22.15 35.99
CA MET A 105 4.97 -22.19 36.06
C MET A 105 5.43 -22.57 37.45
N ALA A 106 6.53 -23.31 37.55
CA ALA A 106 7.23 -23.53 38.80
C ALA A 106 8.75 -23.45 38.61
N GLU A 107 9.40 -22.69 39.48
CA GLU A 107 10.84 -22.56 39.57
C GLU A 107 11.35 -23.33 40.78
N VAL A 108 12.33 -24.19 40.52
CA VAL A 108 13.03 -24.98 41.51
C VAL A 108 14.46 -24.48 41.57
N VAL A 109 14.83 -23.91 42.71
CA VAL A 109 16.18 -23.38 42.93
C VAL A 109 16.96 -24.36 43.79
N ALA A 110 18.14 -24.75 43.31
CA ALA A 110 19.08 -25.61 44.01
C ALA A 110 19.35 -25.10 45.42
N GLY A 111 19.40 -26.01 46.39
CA GLY A 111 19.62 -25.70 47.81
C GLY A 111 18.45 -25.01 48.53
N LYS A 112 17.43 -24.51 47.83
CA LYS A 112 16.23 -23.89 48.43
C LYS A 112 15.05 -24.84 48.47
N ALA A 113 14.84 -25.60 47.40
CA ALA A 113 13.82 -26.62 47.32
C ALA A 113 14.31 -27.96 47.92
N SER A 114 13.40 -28.79 48.43
CA SER A 114 13.76 -30.08 49.03
C SER A 114 12.69 -31.15 48.87
N HIS A 115 13.11 -32.40 48.80
CA HIS A 115 12.22 -33.56 48.81
C HIS A 115 11.88 -33.95 50.25
N GLN A 116 10.59 -33.91 50.60
CA GLN A 116 10.06 -34.29 51.92
C GLN A 116 10.80 -33.66 53.13
N GLY A 117 11.47 -32.52 52.94
CA GLY A 117 12.22 -31.80 53.98
C GLY A 117 13.51 -32.49 54.46
N ARG A 118 14.08 -33.43 53.68
CA ARG A 118 15.29 -34.17 54.06
C ARG A 118 16.49 -33.92 53.14
N ASN A 119 16.28 -33.88 51.83
CA ASN A 119 17.34 -33.71 50.83
C ASN A 119 17.04 -32.46 50.00
N THR A 120 18.01 -31.55 49.87
CA THR A 120 17.90 -30.37 49.01
C THR A 120 18.04 -30.75 47.55
N VAL A 121 17.31 -30.08 46.67
CA VAL A 121 17.47 -30.24 45.21
C VAL A 121 18.84 -29.69 44.80
N HIS A 122 19.53 -30.39 43.90
CA HIS A 122 20.92 -30.10 43.52
C HIS A 122 21.06 -29.24 42.24
N GLY A 123 20.06 -29.20 41.36
CA GLY A 123 20.05 -28.40 40.13
C GLY A 123 18.90 -27.39 40.09
N ASN A 124 19.10 -26.28 39.36
CA ASN A 124 18.02 -25.35 39.05
C ASN A 124 17.21 -25.92 37.89
N TYR A 125 15.88 -25.83 37.96
CA TYR A 125 15.06 -26.13 36.80
C TYR A 125 13.71 -25.45 36.89
N LEU A 126 13.17 -25.17 35.70
CA LEU A 126 11.87 -24.57 35.48
C LEU A 126 10.96 -25.64 34.88
N MET A 127 9.78 -25.77 35.47
CA MET A 127 8.72 -26.62 34.97
C MET A 127 7.50 -25.79 34.60
N SER A 128 6.77 -26.25 33.59
CA SER A 128 5.53 -25.63 33.14
C SER A 128 4.45 -26.67 32.91
N ALA A 129 3.20 -26.21 32.93
CA ALA A 129 2.06 -27.02 32.55
C ALA A 129 1.02 -26.18 31.79
N PRO A 130 0.53 -26.66 30.63
CA PRO A 130 -0.55 -25.97 29.93
C PRO A 130 -1.84 -26.03 30.76
N LEU A 131 -2.56 -24.91 30.81
CA LEU A 131 -3.88 -24.82 31.45
C LEU A 131 -4.96 -24.63 30.39
N VAL A 132 -5.98 -25.52 30.42
CA VAL A 132 -7.24 -25.31 29.70
C VAL A 132 -8.41 -25.69 30.60
N ALA A 133 -9.41 -24.82 30.65
CA ALA A 133 -10.59 -24.91 31.50
C ALA A 133 -11.38 -26.22 31.28
N SER A 134 -11.40 -26.78 30.06
CA SER A 134 -12.03 -28.07 29.75
C SER A 134 -11.28 -29.28 30.32
N LEU A 135 -9.95 -29.30 30.21
CA LEU A 135 -9.10 -30.38 30.72
C LEU A 135 -9.14 -30.49 32.25
N VAL A 136 -9.11 -29.33 32.89
CA VAL A 136 -9.22 -29.19 34.35
C VAL A 136 -10.56 -29.74 34.87
N ALA A 137 -11.65 -29.59 34.09
CA ALA A 137 -12.97 -30.12 34.43
C ALA A 137 -13.11 -31.64 34.17
N GLU A 138 -12.44 -32.17 33.14
CA GLU A 138 -12.50 -33.58 32.74
C GLU A 138 -11.71 -34.50 33.69
N GLN A 139 -10.53 -34.08 34.16
CA GLN A 139 -9.72 -34.81 35.14
C GLN A 139 -10.41 -34.99 36.50
N ALA A 140 -11.39 -34.14 36.82
CA ALA A 140 -12.19 -34.25 38.04
C ALA A 140 -13.35 -35.27 37.92
N GLY A 141 -13.65 -35.79 36.73
CA GLY A 141 -14.70 -36.79 36.47
C GLY A 141 -16.15 -36.29 36.62
N LYS A 142 -16.41 -35.00 36.36
CA LYS A 142 -17.64 -34.27 36.77
C LYS A 142 -18.10 -33.27 35.69
N SER A 143 -19.08 -32.43 36.01
CA SER A 143 -19.30 -31.17 35.29
C SER A 143 -18.44 -30.06 35.89
N ALA A 144 -17.99 -29.10 35.08
CA ALA A 144 -17.32 -27.87 35.55
C ALA A 144 -18.18 -27.03 36.52
N ALA A 145 -19.49 -27.31 36.61
CA ALA A 145 -20.44 -26.61 37.47
C ALA A 145 -20.56 -27.21 38.88
N ASP A 146 -20.04 -28.42 39.13
CA ASP A 146 -20.27 -29.17 40.37
C ASP A 146 -19.07 -29.26 41.33
N THR A 147 -17.90 -28.73 40.95
CA THR A 147 -16.69 -28.72 41.82
C THR A 147 -16.20 -27.31 42.10
N ALA A 148 -16.24 -26.88 43.36
CA ALA A 148 -15.67 -25.60 43.81
C ALA A 148 -14.13 -25.61 43.91
N SER A 149 -13.47 -26.67 43.45
CA SER A 149 -12.01 -26.83 43.45
C SER A 149 -11.57 -27.81 42.37
N HIS A 150 -10.42 -27.56 41.77
CA HIS A 150 -9.79 -28.40 40.75
C HIS A 150 -8.32 -28.65 41.08
N GLN A 151 -7.81 -29.82 40.67
CA GLN A 151 -6.43 -30.22 40.86
C GLN A 151 -5.70 -30.24 39.52
N VAL A 152 -4.54 -29.58 39.45
CA VAL A 152 -3.64 -29.61 38.30
C VAL A 152 -2.28 -30.10 38.78
N GLU A 153 -1.63 -30.94 37.97
CA GLU A 153 -0.28 -31.39 38.24
C GLU A 153 0.71 -30.70 37.31
N LEU A 154 1.81 -30.25 37.90
CA LEU A 154 2.94 -29.70 37.19
C LEU A 154 4.14 -30.61 37.42
N ASN A 155 4.73 -31.08 36.31
CA ASN A 155 5.82 -32.05 36.31
C ASN A 155 6.73 -31.89 35.06
N PRO A 156 7.85 -32.62 34.98
CA PRO A 156 8.75 -32.54 33.81
C PRO A 156 8.07 -32.88 32.47
N LEU A 157 7.11 -33.80 32.47
CA LEU A 157 6.44 -34.24 31.26
C LEU A 157 5.39 -33.25 30.77
N THR A 158 4.71 -32.53 31.67
CA THR A 158 3.84 -31.39 31.28
C THR A 158 4.65 -30.25 30.69
N SER A 159 5.92 -30.11 31.09
CA SER A 159 6.83 -29.11 30.56
C SER A 159 7.21 -29.45 29.11
N VAL A 160 7.51 -30.71 28.80
CA VAL A 160 7.75 -31.18 27.43
C VAL A 160 6.53 -30.95 26.53
N ILE A 161 5.33 -31.19 27.04
CA ILE A 161 4.08 -30.90 26.31
C ILE A 161 3.98 -29.40 25.99
N GLU A 162 4.29 -28.53 26.95
CA GLU A 162 4.29 -27.08 26.75
C GLU A 162 5.33 -26.62 25.72
N LEU A 163 6.54 -27.20 25.73
CA LEU A 163 7.59 -26.88 24.76
C LEU A 163 7.14 -27.24 23.32
N HIS A 164 6.51 -28.40 23.12
CA HIS A 164 5.93 -28.76 21.82
C HIS A 164 4.81 -27.81 21.38
N LEU A 165 4.00 -27.31 22.31
CA LEU A 165 2.94 -26.32 22.00
C LEU A 165 3.53 -24.97 21.59
N LEU A 166 4.57 -24.48 22.29
CA LEU A 166 5.32 -23.27 21.89
C LEU A 166 5.97 -23.42 20.50
N GLN A 167 6.58 -24.58 20.22
CA GLN A 167 7.18 -24.86 18.93
C GLN A 167 6.13 -24.83 17.81
N ALA A 168 4.97 -25.47 18.01
CA ALA A 168 3.88 -25.45 17.05
C ALA A 168 3.33 -24.03 16.81
N GLN A 169 3.24 -23.21 17.87
CA GLN A 169 2.83 -21.81 17.75
C GLN A 169 3.83 -20.97 16.96
N LYS A 170 5.16 -21.15 17.14
CA LYS A 170 6.20 -20.50 16.32
C LYS A 170 6.06 -20.87 14.84
N GLU A 171 5.63 -22.10 14.56
CA GLU A 171 5.39 -22.59 13.20
C GLU A 171 4.01 -22.24 12.62
N GLY A 172 3.20 -21.44 13.33
CA GLY A 172 1.85 -21.06 12.91
C GLY A 172 0.83 -22.21 12.90
N LYS A 173 1.10 -23.29 13.65
CA LYS A 173 0.23 -24.47 13.78
C LYS A 173 -0.52 -24.42 15.11
N GLU A 174 -1.83 -24.66 15.06
CA GLU A 174 -2.65 -24.81 16.25
C GLU A 174 -2.81 -26.31 16.57
N LEU A 175 -2.17 -26.77 17.66
CA LEU A 175 -2.27 -28.14 18.15
C LEU A 175 -3.08 -28.19 19.45
N SER A 176 -3.82 -29.28 19.66
CA SER A 176 -4.52 -29.49 20.92
C SER A 176 -3.57 -30.10 21.97
N ILE A 177 -3.75 -29.75 23.24
CA ILE A 177 -2.94 -30.26 24.35
C ILE A 177 -3.03 -31.78 24.43
N GLU A 178 -4.22 -32.35 24.21
CA GLU A 178 -4.43 -33.81 24.22
C GLU A 178 -3.66 -34.50 23.09
N GLY A 179 -3.65 -33.90 21.90
CA GLY A 179 -2.91 -34.44 20.75
C GLY A 179 -1.40 -34.40 20.97
N VAL A 180 -0.88 -33.32 21.54
CA VAL A 180 0.54 -33.21 21.91
C VAL A 180 0.88 -34.19 23.03
N ALA A 181 0.06 -34.27 24.08
CA ALA A 181 0.25 -35.21 25.18
C ALA A 181 0.26 -36.67 24.70
N GLU A 182 -0.60 -37.02 23.74
CA GLU A 182 -0.62 -38.36 23.13
C GLU A 182 0.64 -38.62 22.30
N THR A 183 1.13 -37.61 21.57
CA THR A 183 2.37 -37.72 20.78
C THR A 183 3.58 -37.96 21.70
N VAL A 184 3.68 -37.23 22.81
CA VAL A 184 4.71 -37.43 23.84
C VAL A 184 4.56 -38.81 24.50
N ALA A 185 3.33 -39.30 24.72
CA ALA A 185 3.12 -40.63 25.26
C ALA A 185 3.67 -41.73 24.34
N LEU A 186 3.39 -41.62 23.05
CA LEU A 186 3.83 -42.58 22.03
C LEU A 186 5.34 -42.54 21.81
N SER A 187 5.97 -41.36 21.92
CA SER A 187 7.44 -41.23 21.81
C SER A 187 8.15 -41.95 22.97
N LEU A 188 7.57 -41.92 24.17
CA LEU A 188 8.04 -42.68 25.35
C LEU A 188 7.75 -44.19 25.28
N GLY A 189 7.10 -44.66 24.21
CA GLY A 189 6.77 -46.08 24.02
C GLY A 189 5.55 -46.57 24.80
N LEU A 190 4.68 -45.67 25.26
CA LEU A 190 3.42 -46.02 25.91
C LEU A 190 2.35 -46.42 24.88
N ALA A 191 1.31 -47.13 25.34
CA ALA A 191 0.19 -47.53 24.48
C ALA A 191 -0.69 -46.33 24.10
N GLU A 192 -1.34 -46.39 22.93
CA GLU A 192 -2.30 -45.37 22.48
C GLU A 192 -3.41 -45.11 23.53
N GLY A 193 -3.76 -43.84 23.71
CA GLY A 193 -4.63 -43.34 24.78
C GLY A 193 -3.86 -43.02 26.07
N SER A 194 -2.53 -42.94 26.00
CA SER A 194 -1.72 -42.72 27.20
C SER A 194 -1.53 -41.25 27.59
N GLY A 195 -1.88 -40.30 26.73
CA GLY A 195 -1.71 -38.85 26.93
C GLY A 195 -2.34 -38.32 28.23
N ALA A 196 -3.50 -38.83 28.62
CA ALA A 196 -4.20 -38.39 29.83
C ALA A 196 -3.42 -38.68 31.13
N ALA A 197 -2.51 -39.67 31.15
CA ALA A 197 -1.68 -39.91 32.34
C ALA A 197 -0.45 -39.02 32.43
N LEU A 198 -0.02 -38.39 31.33
CA LEU A 198 1.05 -37.39 31.34
C LEU A 198 0.55 -36.06 31.91
N LEU A 199 -0.70 -35.74 31.64
CA LEU A 199 -1.39 -34.55 32.15
C LEU A 199 -1.86 -34.72 33.61
N ALA A 200 -1.70 -35.90 34.21
CA ALA A 200 -2.20 -36.24 35.54
C ALA A 200 -1.11 -36.92 36.40
N SER A 201 -1.47 -37.40 37.59
CA SER A 201 -0.58 -38.13 38.49
C SER A 201 -0.14 -39.46 37.92
N TYR A 202 1.06 -39.47 37.35
CA TYR A 202 1.76 -40.68 36.93
C TYR A 202 2.06 -41.64 38.11
N THR A 203 1.79 -41.23 39.36
CA THR A 203 1.97 -42.04 40.58
C THR A 203 0.85 -43.07 40.84
N LYS A 204 -0.28 -43.04 40.11
CA LYS A 204 -1.44 -43.90 40.38
C LYS A 204 -1.43 -45.24 39.64
N ASP A 205 -0.97 -46.27 40.36
CA ASP A 205 -1.44 -47.68 40.42
C ASP A 205 -1.68 -48.51 39.11
N ASP A 206 -0.92 -48.26 38.05
CA ASP A 206 -0.66 -49.28 37.01
C ASP A 206 0.85 -49.49 36.89
N GLU A 207 1.33 -50.56 37.54
CA GLU A 207 2.73 -50.77 37.95
C GLU A 207 3.73 -50.57 36.81
N GLY A 208 3.41 -51.05 35.59
CA GLY A 208 4.27 -50.92 34.41
C GLY A 208 4.22 -49.54 33.73
N ARG A 209 3.06 -48.87 33.71
CA ARG A 209 2.91 -47.55 33.08
C ARG A 209 3.50 -46.44 33.96
N SER A 210 3.22 -46.51 35.26
CA SER A 210 3.74 -45.55 36.24
C SER A 210 5.26 -45.64 36.38
N GLN A 211 5.87 -46.81 36.21
CA GLN A 211 7.33 -46.97 36.25
C GLN A 211 8.00 -46.23 35.09
N LYS A 212 7.55 -46.46 33.84
CA LYS A 212 8.14 -45.81 32.65
C LYS A 212 8.00 -44.28 32.69
N LEU A 213 6.86 -43.78 33.14
CA LEU A 213 6.61 -42.35 33.31
C LEU A 213 7.52 -41.73 34.39
N ARG A 214 7.76 -42.44 35.50
CA ARG A 214 8.72 -42.00 36.53
C ARG A 214 10.16 -41.96 36.01
N GLN A 215 10.58 -42.99 35.27
CA GLN A 215 11.91 -43.03 34.65
C GLN A 215 12.10 -41.89 33.65
N ALA A 216 11.06 -41.56 32.86
CA ALA A 216 11.08 -40.45 31.93
C ALA A 216 11.18 -39.10 32.63
N ALA A 217 10.34 -38.87 33.65
CA ALA A 217 10.39 -37.65 34.44
C ALA A 217 11.75 -37.46 35.13
N ALA A 218 12.31 -38.52 35.72
CA ALA A 218 13.63 -38.49 36.32
C ALA A 218 14.73 -38.18 35.28
N SER A 219 14.73 -38.90 34.15
CA SER A 219 15.74 -38.72 33.10
C SER A 219 15.75 -37.29 32.57
N LEU A 220 14.59 -36.65 32.37
CA LEU A 220 14.50 -35.25 31.91
C LEU A 220 15.08 -34.24 32.90
N VAL A 221 14.91 -34.48 34.20
CA VAL A 221 15.47 -33.60 35.24
C VAL A 221 16.99 -33.74 35.32
N TYR A 222 17.54 -34.94 35.14
CA TYR A 222 18.98 -35.19 35.28
C TYR A 222 19.83 -34.85 34.05
N SER A 223 19.22 -34.58 32.90
CA SER A 223 19.90 -34.53 31.60
C SER A 223 19.90 -33.15 30.94
N ASP A 224 19.60 -32.10 31.71
CA ASP A 224 19.49 -30.72 31.21
C ASP A 224 18.50 -30.57 30.03
N ALA A 225 17.46 -31.43 30.03
CA ALA A 225 16.38 -31.40 29.05
C ALA A 225 15.21 -30.49 29.50
N LEU A 226 15.36 -29.84 30.65
CA LEU A 226 14.48 -28.80 31.16
C LEU A 226 15.24 -27.48 31.22
N ALA A 227 14.54 -26.36 31.09
CA ALA A 227 15.15 -25.05 31.20
C ALA A 227 15.65 -24.81 32.64
N GLU A 228 16.87 -24.31 32.83
CA GLU A 228 17.37 -23.91 34.15
C GLU A 228 16.83 -22.54 34.57
N THR A 229 16.62 -21.65 33.59
CA THR A 229 16.14 -20.28 33.77
C THR A 229 14.89 -19.98 32.93
N ALA A 230 14.23 -18.86 33.24
CA ALA A 230 13.12 -18.34 32.44
C ALA A 230 13.51 -18.02 30.98
N ASP A 231 14.73 -17.51 30.81
CA ASP A 231 15.24 -17.09 29.49
C ASP A 231 15.52 -18.31 28.60
N ASP A 232 16.11 -19.37 29.17
CA ASP A 232 16.36 -20.65 28.47
C ASP A 232 15.07 -21.24 27.87
N PHE A 233 13.94 -21.05 28.54
CA PHE A 233 12.65 -21.59 28.12
C PHE A 233 12.21 -21.11 26.72
N ILE A 234 12.69 -19.94 26.28
CA ILE A 234 12.40 -19.38 24.94
C ILE A 234 13.62 -19.45 24.02
N THR A 235 14.80 -19.08 24.53
CA THR A 235 16.02 -18.96 23.73
C THR A 235 16.62 -20.31 23.36
N LYS A 236 16.50 -21.32 24.23
CA LYS A 236 17.01 -22.69 24.01
C LYS A 236 15.92 -23.69 23.61
N LEU A 237 14.75 -23.22 23.16
CA LEU A 237 13.59 -24.07 22.83
C LEU A 237 13.94 -25.27 21.94
N SER A 238 14.73 -25.07 20.87
CA SER A 238 15.11 -26.14 19.94
C SER A 238 16.05 -27.17 20.57
N ILE A 239 16.97 -26.72 21.42
CA ILE A 239 17.94 -27.58 22.13
C ILE A 239 17.22 -28.42 23.19
N LEU A 240 16.38 -27.79 24.01
CA LEU A 240 15.57 -28.47 25.04
C LEU A 240 14.68 -29.55 24.42
N LEU A 241 14.01 -29.23 23.31
CA LEU A 241 13.17 -30.18 22.61
C LEU A 241 13.98 -31.35 22.01
N SER A 242 15.13 -31.04 21.39
CA SER A 242 16.02 -32.06 20.84
C SER A 242 16.53 -33.02 21.92
N ASN A 243 16.94 -32.49 23.07
CA ASN A 243 17.41 -33.29 24.20
C ASN A 243 16.29 -34.18 24.74
N ALA A 244 15.11 -33.62 25.01
CA ALA A 244 13.94 -34.37 25.48
C ALA A 244 13.55 -35.51 24.52
N GLU A 245 13.60 -35.28 23.20
CA GLU A 245 13.30 -36.30 22.19
C GLU A 245 14.36 -37.41 22.15
N LYS A 246 15.66 -37.08 22.25
CA LYS A 246 16.75 -38.07 22.31
C LYS A 246 16.58 -39.00 23.51
N ILE A 247 16.27 -38.42 24.67
CA ILE A 247 16.03 -39.16 25.91
C ILE A 247 14.80 -40.05 25.78
N ALA A 248 13.69 -39.51 25.27
CA ALA A 248 12.47 -40.28 25.06
C ALA A 248 12.69 -41.50 24.13
N ALA A 249 13.47 -41.31 23.06
CA ALA A 249 13.80 -42.37 22.12
C ALA A 249 14.64 -43.49 22.76
N ALA A 250 15.64 -43.14 23.57
CA ALA A 250 16.50 -44.10 24.28
C ALA A 250 15.75 -44.84 25.39
N LEU A 251 14.90 -44.12 26.12
CA LEU A 251 14.06 -44.70 27.17
C LEU A 251 13.15 -45.79 26.63
N LYS A 252 12.69 -45.73 25.37
CA LYS A 252 11.86 -46.77 24.77
C LYS A 252 12.46 -48.18 24.86
N SER A 253 13.79 -48.29 24.85
CA SER A 253 14.53 -49.55 24.97
C SER A 253 15.09 -49.85 26.36
N ALA A 254 15.11 -48.88 27.27
CA ALA A 254 15.65 -49.04 28.63
C ALA A 254 14.79 -49.98 29.49
N ALA A 255 15.43 -50.74 30.37
CA ALA A 255 14.80 -51.57 31.39
C ALA A 255 14.03 -50.71 32.42
N GLY A 256 13.29 -51.33 33.34
CA GLY A 256 12.42 -50.59 34.28
C GLY A 256 13.17 -49.87 35.41
N ASP A 257 14.42 -50.26 35.59
CA ASP A 257 15.39 -49.89 36.62
C ASP A 257 16.60 -49.18 35.99
N GLU A 258 16.41 -48.55 34.83
CA GLU A 258 17.44 -47.78 34.15
C GLU A 258 16.99 -46.32 33.95
N ILE A 259 17.92 -45.39 34.07
CA ILE A 259 17.77 -43.97 33.66
C ILE A 259 18.64 -43.67 32.45
N VAL A 260 18.24 -42.68 31.67
CA VAL A 260 19.01 -42.23 30.50
C VAL A 260 19.50 -40.81 30.74
N LEU A 261 20.80 -40.59 30.60
CA LEU A 261 21.45 -39.29 30.73
C LEU A 261 22.05 -38.86 29.40
N LEU A 262 22.23 -37.55 29.23
CA LEU A 262 23.09 -36.97 28.21
C LEU A 262 24.42 -36.61 28.87
N ASP A 263 25.53 -37.08 28.31
CA ASP A 263 26.84 -36.60 28.73
C ASP A 263 27.11 -35.19 28.18
N ALA A 264 28.19 -34.55 28.67
CA ALA A 264 28.58 -33.21 28.23
C ALA A 264 28.88 -33.08 26.72
N THR A 265 28.99 -34.19 25.99
CA THR A 265 29.19 -34.22 24.53
C THR A 265 27.90 -34.55 23.76
N GLY A 266 26.76 -34.64 24.45
CA GLY A 266 25.46 -34.95 23.87
C GLY A 266 25.23 -36.43 23.55
N ASN A 267 26.07 -37.34 24.06
CA ASN A 267 25.87 -38.79 23.91
C ASN A 267 24.97 -39.36 25.00
N LEU A 268 24.25 -40.43 24.67
CA LEU A 268 23.33 -41.09 25.59
C LEU A 268 24.05 -42.13 26.46
N LEU A 269 23.91 -41.98 27.78
CA LEU A 269 24.33 -42.97 28.79
C LEU A 269 23.07 -43.64 29.37
N THR A 270 23.10 -44.96 29.55
CA THR A 270 22.01 -45.72 30.20
C THR A 270 22.59 -46.38 31.44
N LEU A 271 22.02 -46.05 32.60
CA LEU A 271 22.57 -46.43 33.90
C LEU A 271 21.52 -47.15 34.72
N SER A 272 21.91 -48.17 35.47
CA SER A 272 21.09 -48.84 36.47
C SER A 272 20.76 -47.88 37.62
N THR A 273 19.53 -47.93 38.12
CA THR A 273 19.10 -47.21 39.31
C THR A 273 19.50 -47.92 40.61
N LEU A 274 20.42 -48.88 40.55
CA LEU A 274 20.91 -49.58 41.73
C LEU A 274 21.91 -48.67 42.46
N ASP A 275 21.72 -48.57 43.77
CA ASP A 275 22.56 -47.86 44.72
C ASP A 275 22.65 -48.77 45.95
N SER A 276 23.74 -49.53 46.01
CA SER A 276 23.89 -50.71 46.84
C SER A 276 24.20 -50.38 48.30
N ASP A 277 24.92 -49.29 48.58
CA ASP A 277 25.26 -48.81 49.93
C ASP A 277 24.43 -47.61 50.40
N LYS A 278 23.73 -46.93 49.48
CA LYS A 278 22.77 -45.85 49.76
C LYS A 278 23.42 -44.55 50.18
N ASP A 279 24.63 -44.28 49.71
CA ASP A 279 25.28 -42.99 49.88
C ASP A 279 24.71 -41.90 48.95
N GLY A 280 24.00 -42.34 47.92
CA GLY A 280 23.34 -41.52 46.93
C GLY A 280 23.89 -41.71 45.52
N VAL A 281 25.08 -42.29 45.32
CA VAL A 281 25.69 -42.52 44.01
C VAL A 281 25.23 -43.87 43.44
N LEU A 282 24.92 -43.93 42.15
CA LEU A 282 24.49 -45.19 41.53
C LEU A 282 25.69 -46.12 41.36
N ASP A 283 25.52 -47.44 41.53
CA ASP A 283 26.58 -48.45 41.39
C ASP A 283 27.36 -48.33 40.06
N ASP A 284 26.70 -47.88 38.99
CA ASP A 284 27.31 -47.70 37.66
C ASP A 284 28.19 -46.43 37.55
N LEU A 285 28.04 -45.49 38.48
CA LEU A 285 28.77 -44.23 38.59
C LEU A 285 29.66 -44.16 39.84
N ASP A 286 29.53 -45.13 40.73
CA ASP A 286 30.23 -45.21 42.00
C ASP A 286 31.51 -46.04 41.86
N ALA A 287 32.65 -45.44 42.21
CA ALA A 287 33.94 -46.15 42.23
C ALA A 287 33.98 -47.23 43.34
N PHE A 288 33.19 -47.05 44.40
CA PHE A 288 33.07 -47.94 45.55
C PHE A 288 31.60 -48.27 45.89
N PRO A 289 30.88 -49.03 45.04
CA PRO A 289 29.42 -49.29 45.17
C PRO A 289 28.91 -49.94 46.47
N HIS A 290 29.80 -50.26 47.41
CA HIS A 290 29.47 -50.95 48.66
C HIS A 290 30.07 -50.26 49.90
N ASP A 291 30.62 -49.05 49.77
CA ASP A 291 31.18 -48.25 50.84
C ASP A 291 30.52 -46.87 50.89
N ASP A 292 29.60 -46.67 51.84
CA ASP A 292 28.80 -45.44 51.91
C ASP A 292 29.59 -44.18 52.29
N ALA A 293 30.90 -44.31 52.49
CA ALA A 293 31.81 -43.23 52.79
C ALA A 293 32.70 -42.84 51.61
N GLU A 294 32.71 -43.60 50.50
CA GLU A 294 33.60 -43.38 49.35
C GLU A 294 32.81 -43.54 48.06
N TRP A 295 32.96 -42.63 47.10
CA TRP A 295 32.21 -42.70 45.84
C TRP A 295 33.00 -42.30 44.60
N PHE A 296 34.17 -41.70 44.80
CA PHE A 296 35.03 -41.19 43.73
C PHE A 296 36.48 -41.57 44.02
N ASP A 297 37.22 -41.87 42.96
CA ASP A 297 38.62 -42.31 42.95
C ASP A 297 39.32 -41.54 41.82
N THR A 298 39.90 -40.39 42.15
CA THR A 298 40.39 -39.41 41.16
C THR A 298 41.60 -39.94 40.39
N ASP A 299 42.53 -40.62 41.06
CA ASP A 299 43.77 -41.15 40.47
C ASP A 299 43.65 -42.62 40.02
N GLY A 300 42.59 -43.32 40.45
CA GLY A 300 42.29 -44.70 40.11
C GLY A 300 43.16 -45.71 40.85
N ASP A 301 43.73 -45.35 42.00
CA ASP A 301 44.61 -46.22 42.79
C ASP A 301 43.83 -47.25 43.64
N GLY A 302 42.52 -47.05 43.77
CA GLY A 302 41.59 -47.90 44.52
C GLY A 302 41.40 -47.48 45.98
N ILE A 303 41.83 -46.28 46.37
CA ILE A 303 41.48 -45.57 47.60
C ILE A 303 40.49 -44.46 47.22
N GLY A 304 39.40 -44.35 47.96
CA GLY A 304 38.43 -43.29 47.70
C GLY A 304 38.91 -41.96 48.23
N ASN A 305 38.55 -40.88 47.55
CA ASN A 305 39.03 -39.54 47.86
C ASN A 305 38.76 -39.06 49.29
N ASN A 306 37.73 -39.57 49.99
CA ASN A 306 37.51 -39.15 51.38
C ASN A 306 38.51 -39.81 52.35
N ALA A 307 39.17 -40.88 51.92
CA ALA A 307 40.20 -41.62 52.67
C ALA A 307 41.61 -41.43 52.11
N ASP A 308 41.76 -40.95 50.89
CA ASP A 308 43.06 -40.58 50.33
C ASP A 308 43.59 -39.29 50.98
N GLU A 309 44.91 -39.16 51.07
CA GLU A 309 45.58 -37.94 51.50
C GLU A 309 46.29 -37.22 50.33
N ASP A 310 46.27 -37.78 49.12
CA ASP A 310 46.89 -37.29 47.87
C ASP A 310 46.01 -37.73 46.68
N ASP A 311 44.81 -37.15 46.59
CA ASP A 311 43.69 -37.53 45.71
C ASP A 311 44.05 -37.66 44.20
N ASP A 312 45.18 -37.08 43.76
CA ASP A 312 45.64 -37.09 42.37
C ASP A 312 47.00 -37.79 42.12
N ASP A 313 47.59 -38.39 43.17
CA ASP A 313 48.92 -39.04 43.22
C ASP A 313 50.02 -38.21 42.52
N ASP A 314 49.98 -36.88 42.66
CA ASP A 314 51.04 -36.00 42.17
C ASP A 314 52.28 -35.98 43.08
N GLY A 315 52.14 -36.56 44.27
CA GLY A 315 53.15 -36.61 45.32
C GLY A 315 53.06 -35.46 46.33
N SER A 316 51.94 -34.73 46.37
CA SER A 316 51.68 -33.60 47.26
C SER A 316 50.39 -33.83 48.02
N PRO A 317 50.43 -33.94 49.37
CA PRO A 317 49.21 -34.24 50.10
C PRO A 317 48.15 -33.13 49.93
N ASP A 318 46.86 -33.48 49.87
CA ASP A 318 45.73 -32.57 49.60
C ASP A 318 45.74 -31.31 50.46
N THR A 319 46.15 -31.46 51.73
CA THR A 319 46.23 -30.34 52.69
C THR A 319 47.29 -29.29 52.35
N ALA A 320 48.22 -29.63 51.46
CA ALA A 320 49.33 -28.81 50.99
C ALA A 320 49.32 -28.60 49.47
N ASP A 321 48.41 -29.26 48.75
CA ASP A 321 48.22 -29.08 47.31
C ASP A 321 47.19 -27.98 47.03
N PRO A 322 47.52 -26.95 46.22
CA PRO A 322 46.53 -25.97 45.78
C PRO A 322 45.47 -26.54 44.84
N TYR A 323 45.72 -27.70 44.22
CA TYR A 323 44.87 -28.42 43.28
C TYR A 323 44.77 -29.93 43.64
N PRO A 324 44.20 -30.30 44.80
CA PRO A 324 44.24 -31.69 45.32
C PRO A 324 43.69 -32.79 44.40
N MET A 325 42.96 -32.40 43.35
CA MET A 325 42.29 -33.31 42.43
C MET A 325 42.97 -33.36 41.05
N MET A 326 44.11 -32.70 40.87
CA MET A 326 44.75 -32.46 39.57
C MET A 326 46.28 -32.52 39.62
N PRO A 327 46.91 -33.46 38.89
CA PRO A 327 48.36 -33.66 38.98
C PRO A 327 49.19 -32.43 38.57
N LYS A 328 50.28 -32.11 39.31
CA LYS A 328 51.23 -30.97 39.15
C LYS A 328 51.58 -30.44 37.74
N ASP A 329 51.43 -31.25 36.70
CA ASP A 329 51.98 -31.02 35.36
C ASP A 329 50.97 -30.40 34.35
N VAL A 330 49.87 -29.82 34.80
CA VAL A 330 48.88 -29.19 33.91
C VAL A 330 49.07 -27.66 33.80
N VAL A 331 48.91 -27.11 32.60
CA VAL A 331 48.84 -25.66 32.34
C VAL A 331 47.52 -25.15 32.92
N ASP A 332 47.57 -23.99 33.58
CA ASP A 332 46.44 -23.28 34.21
C ASP A 332 46.62 -21.81 33.81
N THR A 333 45.96 -21.42 32.72
CA THR A 333 46.20 -20.17 31.98
C THR A 333 45.67 -18.95 32.73
N ASP A 334 44.56 -19.08 33.46
CA ASP A 334 43.97 -18.03 34.29
C ASP A 334 44.34 -18.08 35.78
N GLY A 335 44.90 -19.19 36.26
CA GLY A 335 45.33 -19.36 37.63
C GLY A 335 44.17 -19.56 38.63
N ASP A 336 43.03 -20.08 38.20
CA ASP A 336 41.80 -20.08 39.00
C ASP A 336 41.64 -21.28 39.95
N GLY A 337 42.46 -22.32 39.78
CA GLY A 337 42.27 -23.57 40.53
C GLY A 337 41.89 -24.78 39.67
N LEU A 338 41.62 -24.59 38.38
CA LEU A 338 41.45 -25.63 37.39
C LEU A 338 42.67 -25.61 36.45
N SER A 339 42.72 -26.53 35.52
CA SER A 339 43.78 -26.52 34.50
C SER A 339 43.12 -26.43 33.15
N ASP A 340 43.83 -25.97 32.13
CA ASP A 340 43.32 -25.80 30.76
C ASP A 340 42.66 -27.07 30.15
N LYS A 341 42.88 -28.23 30.78
CA LYS A 341 42.27 -29.51 30.36
C LYS A 341 40.89 -29.76 30.97
N TYR A 342 40.64 -29.18 32.13
CA TYR A 342 39.51 -29.44 33.02
C TYR A 342 38.75 -28.18 33.42
N ASP A 343 39.32 -27.02 33.16
CA ASP A 343 38.60 -25.78 33.02
C ASP A 343 37.75 -25.86 31.74
N ALA A 344 36.68 -25.09 31.72
CA ALA A 344 35.82 -24.93 30.56
C ALA A 344 35.89 -23.49 30.02
N ASP A 345 36.73 -22.65 30.60
CA ASP A 345 36.97 -21.24 30.33
C ASP A 345 38.42 -20.95 30.76
N ASP A 346 39.39 -21.50 30.03
CA ASP A 346 40.81 -21.63 30.43
C ASP A 346 41.49 -20.27 30.70
N ASP A 347 40.91 -19.16 30.25
CA ASP A 347 41.39 -17.80 30.46
C ASP A 347 40.45 -16.90 31.30
N ASN A 348 39.32 -17.47 31.75
CA ASN A 348 38.31 -16.86 32.63
C ASN A 348 37.71 -15.54 32.08
N ASP A 349 37.55 -15.42 30.77
CA ASP A 349 36.91 -14.27 30.11
C ASP A 349 35.36 -14.33 30.15
N LYS A 350 34.81 -15.48 30.57
CA LYS A 350 33.38 -15.88 30.67
C LYS A 350 32.79 -16.47 29.39
N VAL A 351 33.57 -16.69 28.36
CA VAL A 351 33.20 -17.42 27.16
C VAL A 351 33.80 -18.82 27.27
N PRO A 352 32.98 -19.89 27.29
CA PRO A 352 33.54 -21.23 27.42
C PRO A 352 34.43 -21.60 26.22
N ASP A 353 35.52 -22.36 26.43
CA ASP A 353 36.52 -22.71 25.39
C ASP A 353 35.91 -23.29 24.11
N GLU A 354 34.77 -23.97 24.22
CA GLU A 354 34.07 -24.59 23.08
C GLU A 354 33.33 -23.57 22.18
N LEU A 355 33.10 -22.37 22.70
CA LEU A 355 32.50 -21.22 22.03
C LEU A 355 33.52 -20.09 21.80
N ASP A 356 34.73 -20.25 22.35
CA ASP A 356 35.80 -19.26 22.28
C ASP A 356 36.76 -19.55 21.11
N ALA A 357 36.98 -18.55 20.25
CA ALA A 357 37.93 -18.66 19.15
C ALA A 357 39.41 -18.60 19.62
N PHE A 358 39.66 -17.99 20.77
CA PHE A 358 40.96 -17.85 21.45
C PHE A 358 40.89 -18.25 22.93
N PRO A 359 40.65 -19.55 23.25
CA PRO A 359 40.41 -20.02 24.63
C PRO A 359 41.51 -19.75 25.67
N LEU A 360 42.66 -19.21 25.27
CA LEU A 360 43.81 -18.98 26.16
C LEU A 360 44.21 -17.50 26.23
N ASP A 361 43.41 -16.61 25.66
CA ASP A 361 43.62 -15.16 25.64
C ASP A 361 42.37 -14.44 26.11
N ALA A 362 42.33 -14.13 27.42
CA ALA A 362 41.18 -13.49 28.07
C ALA A 362 40.78 -12.10 27.53
N THR A 363 41.46 -11.63 26.48
CA THR A 363 41.15 -10.40 25.78
C THR A 363 40.49 -10.60 24.42
N GLU A 364 40.30 -11.83 23.96
CA GLU A 364 39.74 -12.18 22.66
C GLU A 364 38.85 -13.42 22.80
N SER A 365 37.60 -13.37 22.33
CA SER A 365 36.71 -14.55 22.37
C SER A 365 35.99 -14.86 21.06
N ALA A 366 36.07 -13.97 20.07
CA ALA A 366 35.42 -14.11 18.78
C ALA A 366 36.42 -13.88 17.63
N ASP A 367 36.17 -14.55 16.50
CA ASP A 367 36.94 -14.50 15.23
C ASP A 367 35.90 -14.58 14.10
N ALA A 368 35.20 -13.48 13.84
CA ALA A 368 34.02 -13.48 12.99
C ALA A 368 34.31 -13.91 11.53
N ASP A 369 35.53 -13.67 11.04
CA ASP A 369 35.98 -14.08 9.71
C ASP A 369 36.84 -15.35 9.66
N GLY A 370 37.34 -15.84 10.80
CA GLY A 370 38.14 -17.04 10.91
C GLY A 370 39.58 -16.88 10.41
N ASP A 371 40.14 -15.68 10.40
CA ASP A 371 41.51 -15.41 9.95
C ASP A 371 42.58 -15.66 11.02
N GLY A 372 42.14 -15.85 12.27
CA GLY A 372 42.97 -16.15 13.44
C GLY A 372 43.48 -14.91 14.18
N ILE A 373 42.91 -13.74 13.95
CA ILE A 373 43.01 -12.53 14.78
C ILE A 373 41.65 -12.33 15.45
N GLY A 374 41.63 -12.09 16.77
CA GLY A 374 40.35 -11.90 17.46
C GLY A 374 39.74 -10.54 17.24
N ASP A 375 38.40 -10.47 17.24
CA ASP A 375 37.61 -9.29 16.92
C ASP A 375 37.99 -8.05 17.78
N ASN A 376 38.49 -8.21 19.03
CA ASN A 376 38.91 -7.04 19.81
C ASN A 376 40.23 -6.42 19.31
N ARG A 377 41.00 -7.16 18.52
CA ARG A 377 42.28 -6.74 17.94
C ARG A 377 42.24 -6.61 16.42
N ASP A 378 41.33 -7.30 15.75
CA ASP A 378 41.07 -7.03 14.34
C ASP A 378 40.52 -5.62 14.15
N THR A 379 40.59 -5.14 12.92
CA THR A 379 40.09 -3.82 12.53
C THR A 379 39.08 -3.92 11.40
N ASP A 380 38.72 -5.14 11.00
CA ASP A 380 37.84 -5.56 9.89
C ASP A 380 37.34 -6.98 10.24
N ASP A 381 36.53 -7.09 11.31
CA ASP A 381 36.18 -8.36 11.99
C ASP A 381 35.52 -9.41 11.08
N ASP A 382 34.86 -8.99 9.99
CA ASP A 382 34.24 -9.89 9.01
C ASP A 382 35.03 -10.02 7.68
N ASN A 383 36.18 -9.34 7.57
CA ASN A 383 37.09 -9.30 6.43
C ASN A 383 36.41 -8.94 5.10
N ASP A 384 35.41 -8.07 5.10
CA ASP A 384 34.75 -7.59 3.88
C ASP A 384 35.51 -6.45 3.18
N GLY A 385 36.49 -5.86 3.87
CA GLY A 385 37.35 -4.79 3.40
C GLY A 385 36.98 -3.40 3.91
N THR A 386 35.96 -3.28 4.76
CA THR A 386 35.54 -2.07 5.47
C THR A 386 36.01 -2.17 6.92
N LEU A 387 36.65 -1.11 7.44
CA LEU A 387 37.12 -1.17 8.83
C LEU A 387 35.94 -1.08 9.80
N ASP A 388 35.95 -1.76 10.95
CA ASP A 388 34.84 -1.76 11.93
C ASP A 388 34.43 -0.34 12.37
N THR A 389 35.38 0.59 12.38
CA THR A 389 35.12 2.00 12.74
C THR A 389 34.31 2.77 11.67
N GLU A 390 34.26 2.24 10.45
CA GLU A 390 33.54 2.76 9.29
C GLU A 390 32.38 1.83 8.86
N ASP A 391 32.26 0.65 9.50
CA ASP A 391 31.23 -0.35 9.24
C ASP A 391 30.05 -0.23 10.21
N ALA A 392 28.82 -0.27 9.69
CA ALA A 392 27.61 -0.29 10.50
C ALA A 392 27.30 -1.69 11.08
N PHE A 393 27.76 -2.75 10.43
CA PHE A 393 27.60 -4.15 10.81
C PHE A 393 28.96 -4.88 10.77
N PRO A 394 29.90 -4.59 11.69
CA PRO A 394 31.27 -5.13 11.65
C PRO A 394 31.40 -6.67 11.65
N LEU A 395 30.33 -7.40 11.96
CA LEU A 395 30.33 -8.87 12.04
C LEU A 395 29.53 -9.54 10.90
N ASP A 396 29.02 -8.77 9.94
CA ASP A 396 28.24 -9.26 8.81
C ASP A 396 28.85 -8.84 7.49
N LYS A 397 29.66 -9.73 6.92
CA LYS A 397 30.33 -9.57 5.64
C LYS A 397 29.42 -9.16 4.46
N ALA A 398 28.11 -9.34 4.59
CA ALA A 398 27.14 -8.96 3.59
C ALA A 398 26.62 -7.53 3.73
N GLU A 399 26.93 -6.80 4.80
CA GLU A 399 26.33 -5.51 5.15
C GLU A 399 27.36 -4.53 5.69
N GLN A 400 27.53 -3.37 5.03
CA GLN A 400 28.52 -2.35 5.46
C GLN A 400 27.86 -1.03 5.89
N TRP A 401 26.64 -0.80 5.43
CA TRP A 401 25.96 0.49 5.51
C TRP A 401 24.60 0.31 6.16
N ASP A 402 24.26 1.27 7.02
CA ASP A 402 22.95 1.49 7.65
C ASP A 402 22.61 2.97 7.44
N THR A 403 22.02 3.27 6.30
CA THR A 403 21.87 4.66 5.82
C THR A 403 20.87 5.44 6.68
N ASP A 404 19.79 4.80 7.14
CA ASP A 404 18.75 5.42 7.96
C ASP A 404 18.92 5.21 9.48
N LYS A 405 19.77 4.25 9.88
CA LYS A 405 20.11 3.88 11.26
C LYS A 405 19.00 3.16 12.01
N ASP A 406 18.19 2.37 11.32
CA ASP A 406 17.16 1.54 11.94
C ASP A 406 17.68 0.19 12.48
N GLY A 407 18.92 -0.16 12.12
CA GLY A 407 19.59 -1.40 12.53
C GLY A 407 19.42 -2.57 11.56
N ILE A 408 18.91 -2.33 10.35
CA ILE A 408 18.90 -3.27 9.22
C ILE A 408 19.91 -2.77 8.18
N GLY A 409 20.76 -3.66 7.66
CA GLY A 409 21.78 -3.26 6.68
C GLY A 409 21.18 -3.02 5.31
N ASN A 410 21.77 -2.10 4.56
CA ASN A 410 21.24 -1.64 3.26
C ASN A 410 21.02 -2.75 2.21
N ASN A 411 21.70 -3.90 2.28
CA ASN A 411 21.43 -5.00 1.35
C ASN A 411 20.23 -5.87 1.77
N ALA A 412 19.79 -5.77 3.04
CA ALA A 412 18.65 -6.47 3.62
C ALA A 412 17.44 -5.56 3.87
N ASP A 413 17.66 -4.25 4.03
CA ASP A 413 16.64 -3.23 4.05
C ASP A 413 16.10 -3.03 2.63
N ASN A 414 14.82 -2.70 2.55
CA ASN A 414 14.14 -2.40 1.30
C ASN A 414 13.74 -0.93 1.20
N ASP A 415 14.05 -0.09 2.19
CA ASP A 415 13.79 1.34 2.24
C ASP A 415 14.97 2.06 2.93
N ASP A 416 16.14 1.98 2.30
CA ASP A 416 17.48 2.31 2.84
C ASP A 416 17.62 3.69 3.50
N ASP A 417 16.75 4.65 3.16
CA ASP A 417 16.75 6.01 3.72
C ASP A 417 15.49 6.36 4.53
N ASN A 418 14.57 5.39 4.66
CA ASN A 418 13.34 5.43 5.43
C ASN A 418 12.44 6.62 5.09
N ASP A 419 12.37 6.95 3.80
CA ASP A 419 11.44 7.93 3.28
C ASP A 419 10.04 7.37 2.98
N GLY A 420 9.90 6.05 2.95
CA GLY A 420 8.67 5.27 2.88
C GLY A 420 8.25 4.73 1.51
N TYR A 421 9.14 4.54 0.52
CA TYR A 421 8.73 4.22 -0.88
C TYR A 421 9.18 2.86 -1.45
N ASP A 422 10.14 2.18 -0.83
CA ASP A 422 10.98 1.05 -1.27
C ASP A 422 12.08 1.42 -2.29
N ASP A 423 13.30 0.88 -2.13
CA ASP A 423 14.49 1.16 -2.97
C ASP A 423 14.26 0.90 -4.47
N GLU A 424 13.51 -0.16 -4.81
CA GLU A 424 13.18 -0.47 -6.21
C GLU A 424 12.27 0.60 -6.84
N ARG A 425 11.60 1.40 -6.01
CA ARG A 425 10.64 2.44 -6.36
C ARG A 425 11.14 3.84 -5.95
N ASP A 426 12.35 3.94 -5.42
CA ASP A 426 13.02 5.18 -5.13
C ASP A 426 14.09 5.48 -6.21
N ASN A 427 14.14 6.74 -6.63
CA ASN A 427 15.17 7.21 -7.56
C ASN A 427 16.49 7.57 -6.86
N ALA A 428 16.51 7.67 -5.53
CA ALA A 428 17.68 7.92 -4.72
C ALA A 428 17.67 7.11 -3.40
N PRO A 429 17.72 5.76 -3.44
CA PRO A 429 17.51 4.86 -2.29
C PRO A 429 18.31 5.20 -1.01
N LEU A 430 19.46 5.85 -1.17
CA LEU A 430 20.36 6.18 -0.05
C LEU A 430 20.15 7.62 0.48
N GLN A 431 19.10 8.33 0.06
CA GLN A 431 18.94 9.74 0.36
C GLN A 431 17.47 10.18 0.40
N ALA A 432 16.97 10.28 1.62
CA ALA A 432 15.60 10.70 1.85
C ALA A 432 15.32 12.06 1.17
N PRO A 433 14.16 12.23 0.50
CA PRO A 433 13.79 13.44 -0.21
C PRO A 433 13.89 14.65 0.69
N ASN A 434 14.79 15.56 0.34
CA ASN A 434 14.85 16.85 1.01
C ASN A 434 13.53 17.59 0.78
N LYS A 435 12.74 17.79 1.86
CA LYS A 435 11.46 18.51 1.87
C LYS A 435 11.72 20.00 2.10
N PRO A 436 11.80 20.84 1.05
CA PRO A 436 12.24 22.23 1.21
C PRO A 436 11.20 23.04 1.95
N ALA A 437 11.61 24.15 2.58
CA ALA A 437 10.68 24.96 3.39
C ALA A 437 9.56 25.61 2.57
N THR A 438 9.73 25.79 1.25
CA THR A 438 8.75 26.42 0.37
C THR A 438 8.50 25.62 -0.91
N LEU A 439 7.30 25.76 -1.49
CA LEU A 439 6.95 25.15 -2.77
C LEU A 439 7.89 25.61 -3.91
N SER A 440 8.25 26.90 -3.95
CA SER A 440 9.21 27.44 -4.93
C SER A 440 10.56 26.74 -4.85
N ALA A 441 11.08 26.52 -3.64
CA ALA A 441 12.35 25.81 -3.45
C ALA A 441 12.21 24.33 -3.83
N CYS A 442 11.04 23.72 -3.58
CA CYS A 442 10.73 22.37 -4.02
C CYS A 442 10.77 22.25 -5.55
N VAL A 443 9.93 22.99 -6.27
CA VAL A 443 9.80 22.89 -7.73
C VAL A 443 11.12 23.25 -8.43
N ALA A 444 11.85 24.26 -7.93
CA ALA A 444 13.15 24.65 -8.47
C ALA A 444 14.27 23.62 -8.20
N GLY A 445 14.11 22.78 -7.17
CA GLY A 445 15.03 21.71 -6.81
C GLY A 445 14.76 20.39 -7.54
N LEU A 446 13.64 20.26 -8.26
CA LEU A 446 13.31 19.05 -9.01
C LEU A 446 14.20 18.91 -10.25
N PRO A 447 14.60 17.67 -10.63
CA PRO A 447 15.36 17.42 -11.84
C PRO A 447 14.62 17.96 -13.07
N ALA A 448 15.33 18.68 -13.96
CA ALA A 448 14.73 19.19 -15.19
C ALA A 448 14.06 18.06 -16.01
N LEU A 449 12.95 18.39 -16.66
CA LEU A 449 12.28 17.48 -17.60
C LEU A 449 13.23 17.16 -18.78
N GLY A 450 13.32 15.91 -19.20
CA GLY A 450 14.27 15.54 -20.25
C GLY A 450 14.53 14.04 -20.38
N GLY A 451 15.73 13.70 -20.84
CA GLY A 451 16.07 12.37 -21.35
C GLY A 451 16.05 12.32 -22.88
N GLU A 452 15.88 11.13 -23.45
CA GLU A 452 15.93 10.85 -24.88
C GLU A 452 14.56 11.07 -25.58
N GLY A 453 13.88 12.17 -25.28
CA GLY A 453 12.71 12.56 -26.06
C GLY A 453 13.12 12.78 -27.52
N GLU A 454 12.35 12.24 -28.47
CA GLU A 454 12.58 12.61 -29.87
C GLU A 454 12.34 14.11 -30.01
N SER A 455 13.35 14.84 -30.51
CA SER A 455 13.19 16.24 -30.90
C SER A 455 12.15 16.30 -32.00
N ALA A 456 10.95 16.74 -31.64
CA ALA A 456 9.82 16.80 -32.55
C ALA A 456 9.63 18.21 -33.13
N LEU A 457 8.90 18.23 -34.23
CA LEU A 457 8.53 19.35 -35.08
C LEU A 457 7.94 20.56 -34.33
N ASP A 458 7.90 21.67 -35.07
CA ASP A 458 7.09 22.89 -34.85
C ASP A 458 5.68 22.57 -34.27
N ARG A 459 5.57 22.58 -32.94
CA ARG A 459 4.40 22.20 -32.13
C ARG A 459 4.37 22.98 -30.80
N PRO A 460 3.18 23.19 -30.18
CA PRO A 460 3.03 23.78 -28.84
C PRO A 460 3.15 22.76 -27.70
N ASN A 461 3.39 23.26 -26.48
CA ASN A 461 3.36 22.44 -25.26
C ASN A 461 1.95 21.86 -25.03
N SER A 462 1.87 20.55 -24.84
CA SER A 462 0.60 19.83 -24.66
C SER A 462 0.76 18.63 -23.74
N ARG A 463 -0.35 18.21 -23.11
CA ARG A 463 -0.40 17.17 -22.08
C ARG A 463 -1.62 16.30 -22.33
N LEU A 464 -1.50 15.01 -22.05
CA LEU A 464 -2.58 14.04 -22.13
C LEU A 464 -2.63 13.27 -20.83
N TYR A 465 -3.80 13.26 -20.25
CA TYR A 465 -4.08 12.59 -19.00
C TYR A 465 -5.06 11.44 -19.21
N GLN A 466 -4.85 10.38 -18.46
CA GLN A 466 -5.85 9.36 -18.21
C GLN A 466 -6.62 9.77 -16.96
N VAL A 467 -7.94 9.84 -17.06
CA VAL A 467 -8.82 10.19 -15.94
C VAL A 467 -9.66 8.98 -15.56
N SER A 468 -9.74 8.70 -14.27
CA SER A 468 -10.65 7.74 -13.65
C SER A 468 -11.42 8.47 -12.56
N ARG A 469 -12.74 8.29 -12.47
CA ARG A 469 -13.55 8.85 -11.39
C ARG A 469 -14.69 7.94 -10.99
N LYS A 470 -15.05 7.94 -9.71
CA LYS A 470 -16.20 7.21 -9.18
C LYS A 470 -17.31 8.16 -8.80
N MET A 471 -18.49 8.01 -9.41
CA MET A 471 -19.64 8.86 -9.11
C MET A 471 -20.11 8.65 -7.68
N ALA A 472 -20.22 9.73 -6.89
CA ALA A 472 -20.55 9.67 -5.47
C ALA A 472 -22.00 9.19 -5.21
N THR A 473 -22.91 9.43 -6.16
CA THR A 473 -24.33 9.06 -6.04
C THR A 473 -24.64 7.65 -6.54
N SER A 474 -24.00 7.20 -7.63
CA SER A 474 -24.26 5.89 -8.25
C SER A 474 -23.20 4.83 -7.94
N GLY A 475 -21.99 5.23 -7.53
CA GLY A 475 -20.84 4.34 -7.36
C GLY A 475 -20.19 3.88 -8.67
N GLU A 476 -20.69 4.34 -9.83
CA GLU A 476 -20.19 3.99 -11.16
C GLU A 476 -18.80 4.57 -11.41
N ILE A 477 -17.90 3.78 -12.00
CA ILE A 477 -16.56 4.22 -12.38
C ILE A 477 -16.57 4.62 -13.86
N GLN A 478 -16.09 5.83 -14.15
CA GLN A 478 -15.94 6.37 -15.49
C GLN A 478 -14.47 6.59 -15.81
N ASN A 479 -14.04 6.11 -16.98
CA ASN A 479 -12.68 6.29 -17.49
C ASN A 479 -12.72 7.06 -18.81
N TYR A 480 -11.90 8.08 -18.92
CA TYR A 480 -11.80 8.91 -20.12
C TYR A 480 -10.41 9.55 -20.21
N THR A 481 -10.05 10.08 -21.37
CA THR A 481 -8.80 10.82 -21.58
C THR A 481 -9.06 12.33 -21.55
N GLN A 482 -8.07 13.10 -21.16
CA GLN A 482 -8.14 14.56 -21.12
C GLN A 482 -6.87 15.17 -21.73
N SER A 483 -7.01 15.89 -22.84
CA SER A 483 -5.92 16.65 -23.44
C SER A 483 -5.92 18.09 -22.91
N GLU A 484 -4.73 18.61 -22.59
CA GLU A 484 -4.49 19.99 -22.21
C GLU A 484 -3.46 20.61 -23.13
N ILE A 485 -3.74 21.78 -23.68
CA ILE A 485 -2.88 22.44 -24.67
C ILE A 485 -2.67 23.88 -24.23
N ASP A 486 -1.40 24.30 -24.15
CA ASP A 486 -1.06 25.70 -23.89
C ASP A 486 -1.36 26.51 -25.16
N VAL A 487 -2.32 27.44 -25.06
CA VAL A 487 -2.85 28.15 -26.22
C VAL A 487 -2.17 29.51 -26.41
N ASP A 488 -2.08 30.31 -25.35
CA ASP A 488 -1.60 31.69 -25.45
C ASP A 488 -1.22 32.28 -24.08
N VAL A 489 -0.59 33.45 -24.08
CA VAL A 489 -0.40 34.31 -22.92
C VAL A 489 -1.07 35.66 -23.17
N TRP A 490 -2.08 35.98 -22.37
CA TRP A 490 -2.84 37.22 -22.49
C TRP A 490 -2.43 38.26 -21.46
N THR A 491 -2.65 39.53 -21.79
CA THR A 491 -2.56 40.62 -20.81
C THR A 491 -3.97 40.95 -20.31
N GLY A 492 -4.27 40.55 -19.07
CA GLY A 492 -5.60 40.63 -18.48
C GLY A 492 -6.61 39.64 -19.04
N LEU A 493 -7.74 39.52 -18.34
CA LEU A 493 -8.86 38.68 -18.75
C LEU A 493 -9.69 39.40 -19.84
N PRO A 494 -10.36 38.68 -20.76
CA PRO A 494 -11.28 39.22 -21.77
C PRO A 494 -12.38 40.15 -21.23
N THR A 495 -12.72 40.04 -19.95
CA THR A 495 -13.68 40.91 -19.25
C THR A 495 -13.09 42.27 -18.83
N GLY A 496 -11.78 42.48 -19.03
CA GLY A 496 -11.04 43.67 -18.59
C GLY A 496 -10.54 43.59 -17.14
N GLN A 497 -10.78 42.48 -16.44
CA GLN A 497 -10.21 42.23 -15.11
C GLN A 497 -8.73 41.85 -15.22
N LEU A 498 -7.95 42.09 -14.15
CA LEU A 498 -6.52 41.78 -14.09
C LEU A 498 -5.68 42.40 -15.23
N ALA A 499 -6.08 43.59 -15.72
CA ALA A 499 -5.61 44.23 -16.96
C ALA A 499 -4.09 44.36 -17.16
N ASP A 500 -3.28 44.19 -16.11
CA ASP A 500 -1.81 44.27 -16.17
C ASP A 500 -1.10 42.92 -15.95
N ARG A 501 -1.83 41.84 -15.62
CA ARG A 501 -1.25 40.51 -15.38
C ARG A 501 -1.09 39.74 -16.68
N GLN A 502 0.01 39.01 -16.80
CA GLN A 502 0.18 38.00 -17.86
C GLN A 502 -0.57 36.73 -17.43
N ILE A 503 -1.43 36.21 -18.30
CA ILE A 503 -2.32 35.09 -18.02
C ILE A 503 -2.08 34.02 -19.06
N LYS A 504 -1.57 32.87 -18.62
CA LYS A 504 -1.44 31.68 -19.45
C LYS A 504 -2.82 31.04 -19.62
N VAL A 505 -3.16 30.71 -20.87
CA VAL A 505 -4.42 30.07 -21.24
C VAL A 505 -4.16 28.64 -21.66
N THR A 506 -4.75 27.69 -20.95
CA THR A 506 -4.67 26.27 -21.26
C THR A 506 -6.05 25.77 -21.65
N GLN A 507 -6.19 25.20 -22.84
CA GLN A 507 -7.44 24.59 -23.26
C GLN A 507 -7.48 23.13 -22.85
N ILE A 508 -8.60 22.70 -22.29
CA ILE A 508 -8.88 21.37 -21.79
C ILE A 508 -9.97 20.73 -22.65
N ALA A 509 -9.73 19.49 -23.10
CA ALA A 509 -10.67 18.68 -23.88
C ALA A 509 -10.75 17.26 -23.29
N GLY A 510 -11.96 16.78 -22.96
CA GLY A 510 -12.18 15.40 -22.52
C GLY A 510 -12.69 14.49 -23.65
N TYR A 511 -12.28 13.22 -23.67
CA TYR A 511 -12.69 12.22 -24.65
C TYR A 511 -13.03 10.87 -23.99
N THR A 512 -14.23 10.33 -24.26
CA THR A 512 -14.66 9.01 -23.77
C THR A 512 -14.36 7.93 -24.80
N PRO A 513 -13.56 6.89 -24.49
CA PRO A 513 -13.30 5.78 -25.40
C PRO A 513 -14.58 4.99 -25.73
N GLY A 514 -14.92 4.87 -27.01
CA GLY A 514 -16.01 4.00 -27.49
C GLY A 514 -17.38 4.66 -27.67
N GLU A 515 -17.51 5.97 -27.45
CA GLU A 515 -18.71 6.71 -27.88
C GLU A 515 -18.77 6.77 -29.42
N GLU A 516 -19.96 6.50 -29.99
CA GLU A 516 -20.15 6.62 -31.43
C GLU A 516 -19.90 8.06 -31.88
N TYR A 517 -19.19 8.17 -32.99
CA TYR A 517 -18.66 9.40 -33.58
C TYR A 517 -19.75 10.22 -34.28
N ASN A 518 -20.88 10.41 -33.59
CA ASN A 518 -22.08 11.12 -34.04
C ASN A 518 -22.67 12.06 -32.96
N ASP A 519 -22.33 11.89 -31.68
CA ASP A 519 -22.76 12.77 -30.57
C ASP A 519 -21.60 13.65 -30.05
N TYR A 520 -20.78 14.18 -30.97
CA TYR A 520 -19.67 15.06 -30.62
C TYR A 520 -20.15 16.33 -29.89
N HIS A 521 -19.91 16.38 -28.58
CA HIS A 521 -20.06 17.55 -27.72
C HIS A 521 -18.68 18.12 -27.36
N PRO A 522 -18.11 19.03 -28.17
CA PRO A 522 -16.83 19.65 -27.84
C PRO A 522 -17.02 20.73 -26.78
N THR A 523 -17.44 20.40 -25.56
CA THR A 523 -17.36 21.34 -24.43
C THR A 523 -15.89 21.49 -24.05
N PHE A 524 -15.21 22.47 -24.67
CA PHE A 524 -13.85 22.83 -24.26
C PHE A 524 -13.90 23.81 -23.11
N GLU A 525 -13.02 23.60 -22.14
CA GLU A 525 -12.80 24.49 -21.00
C GLU A 525 -11.46 25.19 -21.19
N HIS A 526 -11.41 26.51 -21.00
CA HIS A 526 -10.15 27.25 -20.93
C HIS A 526 -9.83 27.49 -19.47
N GLU A 527 -8.72 26.95 -19.00
CA GLU A 527 -8.12 27.26 -17.72
C GLU A 527 -7.20 28.48 -17.86
N TYR A 528 -7.30 29.41 -16.91
CA TYR A 528 -6.48 30.61 -16.83
C TYR A 528 -5.57 30.50 -15.62
N THR A 529 -4.27 30.56 -15.85
CA THR A 529 -3.25 30.62 -14.78
C THR A 529 -2.44 31.90 -14.91
N ASP A 530 -2.02 32.48 -13.79
CA ASP A 530 -1.09 33.60 -13.81
C ASP A 530 0.23 33.12 -14.40
N ALA A 531 0.70 33.77 -15.48
CA ALA A 531 1.87 33.31 -16.21
C ALA A 531 3.18 33.45 -15.42
N HIS A 532 3.20 34.27 -14.36
CA HIS A 532 4.37 34.45 -13.51
C HIS A 532 4.34 33.53 -12.29
N THR A 533 3.18 33.40 -11.64
CA THR A 533 3.07 32.66 -10.38
C THR A 533 2.52 31.24 -10.54
N GLY A 534 1.99 30.88 -11.71
CA GLY A 534 1.29 29.61 -11.94
C GLY A 534 -0.05 29.51 -11.20
N GLU A 535 -0.50 30.58 -10.55
CA GLU A 535 -1.72 30.59 -9.75
C GLU A 535 -2.96 30.41 -10.63
N TYR A 536 -3.85 29.49 -10.28
CA TYR A 536 -5.13 29.31 -10.97
C TYR A 536 -6.03 30.53 -10.75
N LEU A 537 -6.39 31.19 -11.85
CA LEU A 537 -7.21 32.42 -11.88
C LEU A 537 -8.68 32.13 -12.20
N GLY A 538 -8.99 30.91 -12.65
CA GLY A 538 -10.33 30.48 -13.01
C GLY A 538 -10.38 29.80 -14.37
N ASN A 539 -11.58 29.49 -14.82
CA ASN A 539 -11.84 28.80 -16.07
C ASN A 539 -13.04 29.41 -16.81
N ARG A 540 -13.10 29.15 -18.12
CA ARG A 540 -14.21 29.51 -18.99
C ARG A 540 -14.56 28.33 -19.89
N GLU A 541 -15.75 27.80 -19.72
CA GLU A 541 -16.29 26.83 -20.66
C GLU A 541 -16.75 27.55 -21.94
N THR A 542 -16.48 26.97 -23.11
CA THR A 542 -16.77 27.57 -24.44
C THR A 542 -18.24 27.94 -24.60
N PHE A 543 -19.14 27.26 -23.88
CA PHE A 543 -20.59 27.44 -23.98
C PHE A 543 -21.25 27.91 -22.67
N ARG A 544 -20.52 28.05 -21.56
CA ARG A 544 -21.07 28.53 -20.28
C ARG A 544 -20.09 29.40 -19.50
N ASN A 545 -20.64 30.53 -19.06
CA ASN A 545 -20.21 31.35 -17.93
C ASN A 545 -18.75 31.86 -18.02
N TRP A 546 -18.24 32.26 -16.85
CA TRP A 546 -16.89 32.61 -16.45
C TRP A 546 -16.82 32.24 -14.97
N TRP A 547 -15.70 31.70 -14.51
CA TRP A 547 -15.41 31.53 -13.08
C TRP A 547 -14.12 32.30 -12.84
N SER A 548 -14.14 33.24 -11.90
CA SER A 548 -12.99 34.07 -11.57
C SER A 548 -12.60 33.80 -10.12
N ILE A 549 -11.31 33.66 -9.86
CA ILE A 549 -10.73 33.74 -8.52
C ILE A 549 -10.08 35.12 -8.42
N ASN A 550 -10.56 35.92 -7.47
CA ASN A 550 -9.97 37.21 -7.14
C ASN A 550 -9.04 37.00 -5.95
N VAL A 551 -7.73 36.98 -6.17
CA VAL A 551 -6.70 36.63 -5.17
C VAL A 551 -5.69 37.75 -4.99
N ASP A 552 -5.19 37.94 -3.76
CA ASP A 552 -4.17 38.95 -3.44
C ASP A 552 -3.25 38.48 -2.30
N SER A 553 -2.11 39.14 -2.15
CA SER A 553 -1.17 39.06 -1.00
C SER A 553 -0.40 37.75 -0.73
N SER A 554 -0.52 36.68 -1.54
CA SER A 554 0.45 35.56 -1.47
C SER A 554 0.55 34.75 -2.77
N PRO A 555 1.70 34.79 -3.48
CA PRO A 555 1.88 34.03 -4.73
C PRO A 555 1.88 32.52 -4.45
N TYR A 556 1.26 31.73 -5.34
CA TYR A 556 1.15 30.26 -5.23
C TYR A 556 2.50 29.58 -4.95
N VAL A 557 3.58 30.11 -5.53
CA VAL A 557 4.95 29.60 -5.37
C VAL A 557 5.60 29.84 -3.99
N GLU A 558 5.01 30.64 -3.10
CA GLU A 558 5.58 30.94 -1.77
C GLU A 558 4.94 30.16 -0.61
N LEU A 559 4.18 29.09 -0.90
CA LEU A 559 3.60 28.25 0.15
C LEU A 559 4.69 27.63 1.03
N GLU A 560 4.52 27.73 2.36
CA GLU A 560 5.41 27.14 3.36
C GLU A 560 4.96 25.71 3.71
N LEU A 561 5.92 24.82 3.95
CA LEU A 561 5.68 23.40 4.28
C LEU A 561 4.75 23.26 5.50
N GLY A 562 3.66 22.51 5.34
CA GLY A 562 2.66 22.22 6.38
C GLY A 562 1.82 23.43 6.83
N LYS A 563 1.94 24.58 6.15
CA LYS A 563 1.20 25.80 6.49
C LYS A 563 -0.03 25.95 5.61
N VAL A 564 -1.19 25.85 6.23
CA VAL A 564 -2.48 26.14 5.59
C VAL A 564 -2.57 27.64 5.27
N THR A 565 -2.59 27.98 3.99
CA THR A 565 -2.70 29.34 3.48
C THR A 565 -4.16 29.61 3.05
N PRO A 566 -4.89 30.49 3.74
CA PRO A 566 -6.26 30.84 3.35
C PRO A 566 -6.31 31.50 1.97
N ARG A 567 -7.33 31.18 1.19
CA ARG A 567 -7.62 31.71 -0.14
C ARG A 567 -9.07 32.19 -0.20
N TRP A 568 -9.39 33.02 -1.17
CA TRP A 568 -10.77 33.40 -1.46
C TRP A 568 -10.99 33.58 -2.96
N VAL A 569 -12.25 33.44 -3.38
CA VAL A 569 -12.69 33.63 -4.77
C VAL A 569 -13.95 34.45 -4.79
N ASP A 570 -14.03 35.40 -5.72
CA ASP A 570 -15.26 36.12 -6.03
C ASP A 570 -15.90 35.50 -7.28
N ARG A 571 -16.98 34.71 -7.14
CA ARG A 571 -17.58 34.08 -8.32
C ARG A 571 -18.45 35.08 -9.09
N LEU A 572 -18.15 35.21 -10.39
CA LEU A 572 -18.82 36.07 -11.37
C LEU A 572 -19.44 35.25 -12.50
N ASP A 573 -20.48 34.49 -12.16
CA ASP A 573 -21.35 33.83 -13.14
C ASP A 573 -22.02 34.89 -14.01
N LYS A 574 -22.20 34.63 -15.32
CA LYS A 574 -22.92 35.52 -16.26
C LYS A 574 -24.31 35.94 -15.75
N HIS A 575 -24.91 35.12 -14.87
CA HIS A 575 -26.20 35.34 -14.22
C HIS A 575 -26.07 35.67 -12.71
N ALA A 576 -24.93 35.41 -12.03
CA ALA A 576 -24.75 35.85 -10.63
C ALA A 576 -25.06 37.35 -10.51
N PRO A 577 -25.50 37.83 -9.33
CA PRO A 577 -25.77 39.25 -9.15
C PRO A 577 -24.60 40.08 -9.69
N GLU A 578 -24.88 41.28 -10.26
CA GLU A 578 -23.82 42.23 -10.68
C GLU A 578 -22.78 42.49 -9.57
N THR A 579 -23.13 42.16 -8.32
CA THR A 579 -22.23 42.12 -7.16
C THR A 579 -21.61 40.72 -6.98
N PRO A 580 -20.27 40.59 -7.00
CA PRO A 580 -19.59 39.31 -6.80
C PRO A 580 -19.94 38.63 -5.46
N VAL A 581 -20.04 37.30 -5.45
CA VAL A 581 -20.21 36.50 -4.23
C VAL A 581 -18.84 35.96 -3.80
N ARG A 582 -18.37 36.40 -2.63
CA ARG A 582 -17.09 35.96 -2.04
C ARG A 582 -17.25 34.60 -1.37
N HIS A 583 -16.36 33.67 -1.70
CA HIS A 583 -16.13 32.40 -1.00
C HIS A 583 -14.75 32.47 -0.36
N ASP A 584 -14.66 32.39 0.96
CA ASP A 584 -13.44 32.54 1.76
C ASP A 584 -13.02 31.27 2.51
N LYS A 585 -13.79 30.20 2.36
CA LYS A 585 -13.46 28.86 2.86
C LYS A 585 -12.64 28.08 1.84
N LEU A 586 -11.58 28.71 1.34
CA LEU A 586 -10.60 28.04 0.51
C LEU A 586 -9.26 28.06 1.22
N SER A 587 -8.48 27.01 1.02
CA SER A 587 -7.12 26.94 1.53
C SER A 587 -6.22 26.17 0.59
N THR A 588 -4.94 26.50 0.65
CA THR A 588 -3.89 25.76 -0.05
C THR A 588 -2.77 25.45 0.94
N GLU A 589 -2.25 24.24 0.87
CA GLU A 589 -1.20 23.74 1.74
C GLU A 589 -0.15 23.02 0.89
N TYR A 590 1.12 23.33 1.11
CA TYR A 590 2.23 22.57 0.55
C TYR A 590 2.59 21.44 1.52
N LEU A 591 2.47 20.20 1.06
CA LEU A 591 2.59 18.99 1.89
C LEU A 591 4.02 18.41 1.90
N GLY A 592 4.87 18.78 0.95
CA GLY A 592 6.25 18.28 0.86
C GLY A 592 6.58 17.68 -0.50
N LYS A 593 7.55 16.76 -0.50
CA LYS A 593 7.85 15.87 -1.63
C LYS A 593 7.23 14.48 -1.40
N ASP A 594 6.99 13.76 -2.48
CA ASP A 594 6.30 12.47 -2.60
C ASP A 594 6.89 11.86 -3.90
N ILE A 595 7.21 10.56 -3.99
CA ILE A 595 7.79 9.94 -5.21
C ILE A 595 6.68 9.18 -5.96
N ILE A 596 6.56 9.40 -7.27
CA ILE A 596 5.53 8.74 -8.08
C ILE A 596 6.08 8.18 -9.39
N GLU A 597 5.48 7.08 -9.85
CA GLU A 597 5.69 6.57 -11.20
C GLU A 597 4.97 7.46 -12.22
N THR A 598 5.69 7.88 -13.27
CA THR A 598 5.18 8.77 -14.32
C THR A 598 5.49 8.23 -15.70
N VAL A 599 4.93 8.88 -16.73
CA VAL A 599 5.29 8.63 -18.14
C VAL A 599 6.78 8.87 -18.44
N MET A 600 7.50 9.55 -17.54
CA MET A 600 8.93 9.86 -17.65
C MET A 600 9.80 8.98 -16.72
N GLY A 601 9.22 7.92 -16.14
CA GLY A 601 9.86 7.09 -15.10
C GLY A 601 9.52 7.54 -13.68
N LEU A 602 10.21 6.99 -12.69
CA LEU A 602 10.08 7.38 -11.28
C LEU A 602 10.57 8.82 -11.10
N ARG A 603 9.74 9.64 -10.46
CA ARG A 603 10.00 11.06 -10.27
C ARG A 603 9.64 11.53 -8.87
N GLU A 604 10.55 12.31 -8.28
CA GLU A 604 10.20 13.20 -7.18
C GLU A 604 9.23 14.27 -7.67
N VAL A 605 8.19 14.53 -6.88
CA VAL A 605 7.19 15.57 -7.15
C VAL A 605 6.89 16.37 -5.89
N CYS A 606 6.52 17.63 -6.06
CA CYS A 606 6.06 18.51 -4.98
C CYS A 606 4.56 18.39 -4.82
N VAL A 607 4.09 18.19 -3.59
CA VAL A 607 2.67 17.93 -3.32
C VAL A 607 1.99 19.16 -2.75
N VAL A 608 0.89 19.55 -3.38
CA VAL A 608 0.05 20.66 -2.95
C VAL A 608 -1.38 20.19 -2.79
N GLN A 609 -2.00 20.49 -1.65
CA GLN A 609 -3.40 20.24 -1.38
C GLN A 609 -4.19 21.53 -1.36
N GLN A 610 -5.29 21.55 -2.10
CA GLN A 610 -6.29 22.60 -2.09
C GLN A 610 -7.57 22.05 -1.46
N SER A 611 -8.22 22.85 -0.63
CA SER A 611 -9.52 22.54 -0.05
C SER A 611 -10.44 23.71 -0.27
N SER A 612 -11.69 23.44 -0.65
CA SER A 612 -12.69 24.48 -0.86
C SER A 612 -14.07 24.05 -0.36
N GLU A 613 -14.79 25.01 0.22
CA GLU A 613 -16.21 24.91 0.52
C GLU A 613 -16.91 26.13 -0.10
N MET A 614 -17.81 25.88 -1.05
CA MET A 614 -18.45 26.92 -1.85
C MET A 614 -19.97 26.75 -1.87
N VAL A 615 -20.70 27.84 -2.12
CA VAL A 615 -22.16 27.80 -2.36
C VAL A 615 -22.44 28.22 -3.80
N LEU A 616 -23.19 27.39 -4.54
CA LEU A 616 -23.74 27.70 -5.85
C LEU A 616 -25.12 28.36 -5.68
N MET A 617 -25.41 29.40 -6.46
CA MET A 617 -26.65 30.19 -6.37
C MET A 617 -27.47 30.06 -7.66
N ASN A 618 -28.80 29.83 -7.54
CA ASN A 618 -29.73 29.98 -8.66
C ASN A 618 -29.92 31.46 -8.98
N ASN A 619 -29.89 31.75 -10.26
CA ASN A 619 -29.76 33.09 -10.80
C ASN A 619 -30.59 33.27 -12.08
N GLN A 620 -31.55 32.37 -12.34
CA GLN A 620 -32.44 32.43 -13.50
C GLN A 620 -33.58 33.47 -13.37
N ASP A 621 -33.75 34.07 -12.19
CA ASP A 621 -34.77 35.09 -11.95
C ASP A 621 -34.16 36.50 -11.93
N SER A 622 -34.80 37.41 -12.68
CA SER A 622 -34.48 38.84 -12.74
C SER A 622 -34.62 39.59 -11.41
N GLN A 623 -35.37 39.03 -10.45
CA GLN A 623 -35.58 39.61 -9.12
C GLN A 623 -34.58 39.03 -8.11
N ALA A 624 -33.77 39.88 -7.49
CA ALA A 624 -32.73 39.46 -6.53
C ALA A 624 -33.27 38.70 -5.30
N GLU A 625 -34.53 38.91 -4.93
CA GLU A 625 -35.22 38.18 -3.86
C GLU A 625 -35.50 36.71 -4.17
N ASN A 626 -35.41 36.31 -5.45
CA ASN A 626 -35.58 34.94 -5.90
C ASN A 626 -34.23 34.24 -6.15
N HIS A 627 -33.10 34.85 -5.75
CA HIS A 627 -31.80 34.17 -5.75
C HIS A 627 -31.70 33.29 -4.50
N HIS A 628 -31.49 31.99 -4.70
CA HIS A 628 -31.41 31.01 -3.60
C HIS A 628 -30.26 30.02 -3.85
N PRO A 629 -29.62 29.48 -2.80
CA PRO A 629 -28.61 28.42 -2.95
C PRO A 629 -29.19 27.21 -3.67
N VAL A 630 -28.44 26.65 -4.63
CA VAL A 630 -28.80 25.42 -5.36
C VAL A 630 -27.95 24.23 -4.99
N ALA A 631 -26.71 24.47 -4.56
CA ALA A 631 -25.83 23.42 -4.08
C ALA A 631 -24.80 24.02 -3.12
N LYS A 632 -24.39 23.22 -2.15
CA LYS A 632 -23.14 23.43 -1.41
C LYS A 632 -22.09 22.47 -1.96
N VAL A 633 -20.96 23.00 -2.40
CA VAL A 633 -19.86 22.24 -2.98
C VAL A 633 -18.74 22.12 -1.97
N VAL A 634 -18.20 20.92 -1.79
CA VAL A 634 -16.98 20.65 -1.04
C VAL A 634 -16.01 19.95 -1.97
N GLU A 635 -14.83 20.54 -2.16
CA GLU A 635 -13.79 19.97 -3.01
C GLU A 635 -12.48 19.86 -2.25
N GLN A 636 -11.79 18.74 -2.43
CA GLN A 636 -10.38 18.57 -2.07
C GLN A 636 -9.63 18.14 -3.32
N ARG A 637 -8.52 18.82 -3.61
CA ARG A 637 -7.68 18.57 -4.78
C ARG A 637 -6.23 18.46 -4.33
N LYS A 638 -5.61 17.30 -4.52
CA LYS A 638 -4.19 17.04 -4.25
C LYS A 638 -3.45 16.96 -5.59
N GLN A 639 -2.43 17.78 -5.77
CA GLN A 639 -1.64 17.86 -7.01
C GLN A 639 -0.21 17.44 -6.75
N TYR A 640 0.33 16.61 -7.64
CA TYR A 640 1.70 16.12 -7.63
C TYR A 640 2.43 16.82 -8.77
N LEU A 641 3.20 17.85 -8.41
CA LEU A 641 3.78 18.81 -9.34
C LEU A 641 5.25 18.51 -9.59
N ASP A 642 5.62 18.56 -10.86
CA ASP A 642 6.99 18.45 -11.33
C ASP A 642 7.55 19.85 -11.70
N THR A 643 8.75 19.90 -12.27
CA THR A 643 9.36 21.13 -12.79
C THR A 643 8.36 21.90 -13.67
N ASP A 644 8.40 23.24 -13.57
CA ASP A 644 7.46 24.16 -14.21
C ASP A 644 5.98 23.97 -13.82
N ASN A 645 5.72 23.40 -12.64
CA ASN A 645 4.39 23.08 -12.12
C ASN A 645 3.61 22.12 -13.06
N LEU A 646 4.31 21.22 -13.75
CA LEU A 646 3.66 20.17 -14.52
C LEU A 646 3.00 19.17 -13.57
N ALA A 647 1.67 19.10 -13.58
CA ALA A 647 0.96 18.10 -12.80
C ALA A 647 1.19 16.70 -13.42
N GLN A 648 1.88 15.83 -12.70
CA GLN A 648 2.08 14.43 -13.08
C GLN A 648 0.88 13.58 -12.66
N ARG A 649 0.30 13.91 -11.50
CA ARG A 649 -0.94 13.32 -10.98
C ARG A 649 -1.78 14.39 -10.31
N VAL A 650 -3.11 14.25 -10.41
CA VAL A 650 -4.07 15.03 -9.62
C VAL A 650 -5.11 14.08 -9.05
N GLU A 651 -5.35 14.19 -7.76
CA GLU A 651 -6.42 13.49 -7.05
C GLU A 651 -7.48 14.50 -6.64
N VAL A 652 -8.76 14.17 -6.85
CA VAL A 652 -9.88 15.06 -6.52
C VAL A 652 -10.97 14.30 -5.76
N SER A 653 -11.57 14.97 -4.79
CA SER A 653 -12.86 14.62 -4.23
C SER A 653 -13.76 15.82 -4.37
N TYR A 654 -14.88 15.67 -5.06
CA TYR A 654 -15.82 16.76 -5.35
C TYR A 654 -17.23 16.32 -4.99
N LEU A 655 -17.85 16.97 -4.01
CA LEU A 655 -19.17 16.62 -3.49
C LEU A 655 -20.11 17.83 -3.53
N GLU A 656 -21.29 17.64 -4.11
CA GLU A 656 -22.38 18.60 -4.05
C GLU A 656 -23.46 18.11 -3.09
N TYR A 657 -23.90 19.00 -2.21
CA TYR A 657 -24.96 18.77 -1.25
C TYR A 657 -26.20 19.59 -1.61
N ASP A 658 -27.36 18.98 -1.45
CA ASP A 658 -28.65 19.66 -1.56
C ASP A 658 -28.79 20.67 -0.39
N PRO A 659 -28.95 21.97 -0.65
CA PRO A 659 -29.09 22.98 0.39
C PRO A 659 -30.40 22.86 1.18
N ALA A 660 -31.40 22.14 0.67
CA ALA A 660 -32.68 21.87 1.34
C ALA A 660 -32.67 20.55 2.14
N ALA A 661 -31.72 19.65 1.92
CA ALA A 661 -31.61 18.35 2.57
C ALA A 661 -30.21 18.14 3.15
N GLU A 662 -30.02 18.61 4.39
CA GLU A 662 -28.73 18.61 5.08
C GLU A 662 -28.09 17.20 5.13
N GLY A 663 -26.88 17.09 4.55
CA GLY A 663 -26.10 15.84 4.49
C GLY A 663 -26.39 14.94 3.29
N SER A 664 -27.37 15.24 2.45
CA SER A 664 -27.64 14.47 1.23
C SER A 664 -26.75 14.93 0.08
N ILE A 665 -25.94 14.02 -0.45
CA ILE A 665 -25.15 14.26 -1.66
C ILE A 665 -26.10 14.25 -2.86
N SER A 666 -26.21 15.37 -3.56
CA SER A 666 -27.02 15.52 -4.78
C SER A 666 -26.25 15.09 -6.02
N TRP A 667 -24.95 15.33 -6.06
CA TRP A 667 -24.06 15.00 -7.17
C TRP A 667 -22.60 15.02 -6.71
N GLY A 668 -21.69 14.51 -7.54
CA GLY A 668 -20.25 14.58 -7.30
C GLY A 668 -19.52 13.28 -7.61
N TYR A 669 -18.23 13.25 -7.32
CA TYR A 669 -17.35 12.11 -7.53
C TYR A 669 -16.28 12.02 -6.44
N THR A 670 -15.93 10.77 -6.11
CA THR A 670 -14.82 10.37 -5.25
C THR A 670 -13.82 9.57 -6.06
N ASP A 671 -12.66 9.27 -5.47
CA ASP A 671 -11.62 8.44 -6.11
C ASP A 671 -11.26 8.96 -7.52
N TYR A 672 -11.33 10.28 -7.73
CA TYR A 672 -10.96 10.88 -9.01
C TYR A 672 -9.43 10.95 -9.08
N THR A 673 -8.85 10.32 -10.09
CA THR A 673 -7.42 10.42 -10.42
C THR A 673 -7.27 10.90 -11.85
N LYS A 674 -6.26 11.74 -12.06
CA LYS A 674 -5.86 12.26 -13.36
C LYS A 674 -4.34 12.09 -13.47
N ASP A 675 -3.91 11.16 -14.30
CA ASP A 675 -2.52 10.71 -14.44
C ASP A 675 -1.95 11.14 -15.80
N LEU A 676 -0.77 11.74 -15.83
CA LEU A 676 -0.12 12.14 -17.08
C LEU A 676 0.37 10.90 -17.83
N VAL A 677 -0.13 10.67 -19.05
CA VAL A 677 0.22 9.52 -19.91
C VAL A 677 0.88 9.93 -21.23
N GLY A 678 0.98 11.23 -21.50
CA GLY A 678 1.65 11.77 -22.67
C GLY A 678 1.88 13.27 -22.57
N ALA A 679 3.00 13.78 -23.08
CA ALA A 679 3.27 15.22 -23.10
C ALA A 679 4.19 15.63 -24.25
N ILE A 680 4.07 16.88 -24.69
CA ILE A 680 5.05 17.59 -25.52
C ILE A 680 5.47 18.81 -24.72
N ILE A 681 6.76 18.88 -24.36
CA ILE A 681 7.32 19.95 -23.54
C ILE A 681 8.65 20.34 -24.13
N ASP A 682 8.81 21.63 -24.46
CA ASP A 682 10.03 22.19 -25.03
C ASP A 682 10.56 21.41 -26.25
N ASN A 683 9.64 21.05 -27.15
CA ASN A 683 9.87 20.23 -28.36
C ASN A 683 10.29 18.78 -28.11
N ASN A 684 10.17 18.27 -26.88
CA ASN A 684 10.38 16.85 -26.58
C ASN A 684 9.04 16.16 -26.34
N ALA A 685 8.84 15.01 -26.98
CA ALA A 685 7.65 14.18 -26.78
C ALA A 685 7.92 13.08 -25.74
N PHE A 686 6.96 12.85 -24.84
CA PHE A 686 6.98 11.85 -23.79
C PHE A 686 5.72 10.99 -23.88
N GLY A 687 5.88 9.66 -23.83
CA GLY A 687 4.76 8.71 -23.84
C GLY A 687 3.88 8.76 -25.09
N ARG A 688 2.56 8.89 -24.89
CA ARG A 688 1.58 8.95 -25.98
C ARG A 688 1.50 10.36 -26.55
N ASP A 689 1.25 10.45 -27.86
CA ASP A 689 1.02 11.76 -28.48
C ASP A 689 -0.25 12.39 -27.88
N PRO A 690 -0.19 13.62 -27.31
CA PRO A 690 -1.28 14.16 -26.50
C PRO A 690 -2.62 14.37 -27.19
N VAL A 691 -2.68 14.15 -28.50
CA VAL A 691 -3.85 14.51 -29.30
C VAL A 691 -4.21 13.42 -30.31
N THR A 692 -3.29 12.55 -30.74
CA THR A 692 -3.71 11.29 -31.39
C THR A 692 -3.98 10.15 -30.41
N GLU A 693 -3.56 10.27 -29.15
CA GLU A 693 -3.61 9.24 -28.09
C GLU A 693 -2.89 7.92 -28.41
N ARG A 694 -2.27 7.82 -29.60
CA ARG A 694 -1.51 6.65 -30.03
C ARG A 694 -0.05 6.76 -29.59
N GLY A 695 0.63 5.61 -29.54
CA GLY A 695 2.08 5.59 -29.52
C GLY A 695 2.58 6.39 -30.72
N SER A 696 3.44 7.38 -30.47
CA SER A 696 3.79 8.46 -31.39
C SER A 696 4.21 7.94 -32.78
N PRO A 697 3.45 8.20 -33.87
CA PRO A 697 3.91 7.95 -35.23
C PRO A 697 4.51 9.21 -35.88
N LEU A 698 5.72 9.10 -36.44
CA LEU A 698 6.42 10.20 -37.13
C LEU A 698 5.91 10.52 -38.57
N ASP A 699 4.97 9.75 -39.13
CA ASP A 699 4.38 10.08 -40.45
C ASP A 699 3.30 11.18 -40.36
N GLN A 700 2.68 11.38 -39.20
CA GLN A 700 1.33 11.95 -39.25
C GLN A 700 1.30 13.47 -39.38
N PRO A 701 0.54 13.99 -40.37
CA PRO A 701 0.42 15.42 -40.62
C PRO A 701 -0.39 16.13 -39.53
N VAL A 702 0.03 17.35 -39.17
CA VAL A 702 -0.45 18.10 -37.98
C VAL A 702 -1.43 19.24 -38.31
N SER A 703 -1.79 19.44 -39.58
CA SER A 703 -2.83 20.39 -40.00
C SER A 703 -3.60 19.83 -41.20
N LEU A 704 -4.79 20.36 -41.48
CA LEU A 704 -5.52 20.01 -42.70
C LEU A 704 -4.67 20.24 -43.96
N ALA A 705 -3.92 21.35 -44.02
CA ALA A 705 -3.05 21.65 -45.16
C ALA A 705 -1.90 20.63 -45.32
N GLN A 706 -1.22 20.28 -44.23
CA GLN A 706 -0.18 19.23 -44.26
C GLN A 706 -0.76 17.84 -44.53
N CYS A 707 -1.99 17.59 -44.08
CA CYS A 707 -2.69 16.35 -44.33
C CYS A 707 -2.95 16.18 -45.81
N LEU A 708 -3.58 17.19 -46.42
CA LEU A 708 -3.88 17.24 -47.84
C LEU A 708 -2.60 17.15 -48.70
N ALA A 709 -1.52 17.85 -48.29
CA ALA A 709 -0.24 17.80 -48.99
C ALA A 709 0.45 16.42 -48.93
N GLY A 710 0.14 15.61 -47.91
CA GLY A 710 0.70 14.28 -47.74
C GLY A 710 -0.21 13.14 -48.23
N LEU A 711 -1.40 13.45 -48.75
CA LEU A 711 -2.22 12.43 -49.42
C LEU A 711 -1.58 12.06 -50.77
N PRO A 712 -1.59 10.77 -51.17
CA PRO A 712 -1.13 10.39 -52.49
C PRO A 712 -2.01 11.04 -53.56
N ASP A 713 -1.39 11.62 -54.59
CA ASP A 713 -2.15 12.17 -55.72
C ASP A 713 -2.97 11.04 -56.36
N SER A 714 -4.30 11.12 -56.26
CA SER A 714 -5.24 10.11 -56.79
C SER A 714 -5.26 9.99 -58.33
N GLY A 715 -4.26 10.53 -59.03
CA GLY A 715 -4.10 10.42 -60.48
C GLY A 715 -5.05 11.28 -61.31
N TYR A 716 -5.79 12.16 -60.65
CA TYR A 716 -6.77 13.07 -61.24
C TYR A 716 -6.21 14.51 -61.33
N THR A 717 -6.99 15.46 -61.82
CA THR A 717 -6.75 16.91 -61.77
C THR A 717 -8.06 17.61 -62.13
N VAL A 718 -8.61 18.44 -61.23
CA VAL A 718 -9.87 19.18 -61.49
C VAL A 718 -9.59 20.34 -62.45
N SER A 719 -10.29 20.41 -63.59
CA SER A 719 -10.26 21.58 -64.48
C SER A 719 -11.01 22.79 -63.88
N PRO A 720 -10.60 24.05 -64.15
CA PRO A 720 -11.24 25.26 -63.62
C PRO A 720 -12.74 25.46 -63.90
N ASP A 721 -13.34 24.63 -64.75
CA ASP A 721 -14.77 24.63 -65.11
C ASP A 721 -15.43 23.25 -64.91
N GLU A 722 -14.75 22.33 -64.21
CA GLU A 722 -15.26 20.97 -64.05
C GLU A 722 -16.45 20.92 -63.10
N GLU A 723 -17.46 20.18 -63.51
CA GLU A 723 -18.70 20.04 -62.76
C GLU A 723 -18.53 18.94 -61.71
N ILE A 724 -18.54 19.31 -60.42
CA ILE A 724 -18.50 18.33 -59.33
C ILE A 724 -19.93 18.06 -58.87
N SER A 725 -20.40 16.83 -59.04
CA SER A 725 -21.72 16.42 -58.60
C SER A 725 -21.67 15.73 -57.24
N TYR A 726 -22.67 15.98 -56.41
CA TYR A 726 -22.87 15.32 -55.13
C TYR A 726 -24.27 14.70 -55.09
N LEU A 727 -24.33 13.43 -54.73
CA LEU A 727 -25.58 12.79 -54.34
C LEU A 727 -25.89 13.18 -52.90
N VAL A 728 -26.98 13.91 -52.72
CA VAL A 728 -27.44 14.40 -51.43
C VAL A 728 -28.64 13.60 -50.97
N ASP A 729 -28.54 13.04 -49.78
CA ASP A 729 -29.62 12.35 -49.09
C ASP A 729 -30.02 13.13 -47.84
N ARG A 730 -31.23 13.68 -47.87
CA ARG A 730 -31.80 14.44 -46.76
C ARG A 730 -32.91 13.65 -46.10
N PHE A 731 -32.78 13.46 -44.79
CA PHE A 731 -33.78 12.84 -43.93
C PHE A 731 -34.35 13.87 -42.95
N ASP A 732 -35.63 14.17 -43.06
CA ASP A 732 -36.32 15.09 -42.16
C ASP A 732 -36.92 14.30 -40.99
N LEU A 733 -36.50 14.61 -39.76
CA LEU A 733 -36.93 13.87 -38.56
C LEU A 733 -38.35 14.22 -38.13
N HIS A 734 -38.91 15.35 -38.60
CA HIS A 734 -40.27 15.75 -38.24
C HIS A 734 -41.32 14.92 -38.98
N ASP A 735 -41.09 14.65 -40.28
CA ASP A 735 -42.03 13.92 -41.13
C ASP A 735 -41.52 12.55 -41.59
N LEU A 736 -40.30 12.17 -41.17
CA LEU A 736 -39.58 10.94 -41.54
C LEU A 736 -39.44 10.77 -43.07
N SER A 737 -39.50 11.86 -43.83
CA SER A 737 -39.36 11.84 -45.28
C SER A 737 -37.88 11.84 -45.68
N ARG A 738 -37.58 11.01 -46.68
CA ARG A 738 -36.25 10.95 -47.32
C ARG A 738 -36.32 11.58 -48.69
N ARG A 739 -35.41 12.50 -48.99
CA ARG A 739 -35.34 13.22 -50.26
C ARG A 739 -33.94 13.09 -50.83
N LEU A 740 -33.86 12.53 -52.04
CA LEU A 740 -32.61 12.44 -52.80
C LEU A 740 -32.49 13.65 -53.71
N GLY A 741 -31.30 14.22 -53.81
CA GLY A 741 -31.01 15.34 -54.68
C GLY A 741 -29.65 15.22 -55.33
N VAL A 742 -29.49 15.91 -56.45
CA VAL A 742 -28.18 16.08 -57.10
C VAL A 742 -27.78 17.54 -56.95
N TYR A 743 -26.59 17.74 -56.41
CA TYR A 743 -26.00 19.05 -56.20
C TYR A 743 -24.75 19.16 -57.06
N THR A 744 -24.77 20.09 -58.00
CA THR A 744 -23.68 20.40 -58.89
C THR A 744 -22.96 21.63 -58.37
N MET A 745 -21.67 21.53 -58.07
CA MET A 745 -20.77 22.66 -57.85
C MET A 745 -19.93 22.92 -59.08
N ILE A 746 -19.94 24.16 -59.56
CA ILE A 746 -19.12 24.63 -60.67
C ILE A 746 -18.24 25.76 -60.13
N PRO A 747 -16.93 25.53 -59.94
CA PRO A 747 -15.97 26.62 -59.74
C PRO A 747 -16.07 27.56 -60.94
N GLN A 748 -16.04 28.87 -60.75
CA GLN A 748 -15.95 29.83 -61.85
C GLN A 748 -14.59 30.51 -61.78
N ALA A 749 -13.77 30.33 -62.82
CA ALA A 749 -12.47 30.95 -62.91
C ALA A 749 -12.58 32.46 -63.11
N GLY A 750 -12.39 33.25 -62.05
CA GLY A 750 -12.33 34.70 -62.15
C GLY A 750 -11.89 35.38 -60.85
N GLU A 751 -10.61 35.74 -60.75
CA GLU A 751 -10.02 36.49 -59.62
C GLU A 751 -10.36 38.00 -59.62
N ASN A 752 -11.23 38.46 -60.53
CA ASN A 752 -11.61 39.87 -60.66
C ASN A 752 -13.12 40.10 -60.52
N THR A 753 -13.81 39.22 -59.79
CA THR A 753 -15.23 39.39 -59.53
C THR A 753 -15.42 40.45 -58.44
N SER A 754 -16.27 41.44 -58.70
CA SER A 754 -16.71 42.39 -57.68
C SER A 754 -18.15 42.10 -57.28
N TRP A 755 -18.40 42.10 -55.98
CA TRP A 755 -19.73 41.85 -55.44
C TRP A 755 -20.01 42.77 -54.25
N ARG A 756 -21.07 43.57 -54.38
CA ARG A 756 -21.61 44.48 -53.33
C ARG A 756 -20.56 45.32 -52.59
N GLY A 757 -19.54 45.81 -53.30
CA GLY A 757 -18.49 46.70 -52.76
C GLY A 757 -17.19 46.00 -52.35
N HIS A 758 -17.10 44.68 -52.52
CA HIS A 758 -15.88 43.90 -52.35
C HIS A 758 -15.30 43.53 -53.73
N GLU A 759 -14.00 43.74 -53.91
CA GLU A 759 -13.26 43.52 -55.16
C GLU A 759 -12.35 42.28 -55.03
N GLY A 760 -11.98 41.66 -56.15
CA GLY A 760 -11.00 40.56 -56.16
C GLY A 760 -11.53 39.23 -55.60
N LEU A 761 -12.83 38.95 -55.79
CA LEU A 761 -13.47 37.75 -55.29
C LEU A 761 -13.40 36.61 -56.32
N SER A 762 -13.29 35.38 -55.82
CA SER A 762 -13.58 34.16 -56.57
C SER A 762 -15.06 33.79 -56.45
N GLN A 763 -15.62 33.24 -57.52
CA GLN A 763 -17.04 32.90 -57.60
C GLN A 763 -17.21 31.39 -57.75
N SER A 764 -18.21 30.82 -57.10
CA SER A 764 -18.61 29.42 -57.31
C SER A 764 -20.12 29.35 -57.44
N VAL A 765 -20.61 28.58 -58.40
CA VAL A 765 -22.05 28.38 -58.61
C VAL A 765 -22.42 26.99 -58.14
N VAL A 766 -23.31 26.92 -57.17
CA VAL A 766 -23.91 25.67 -56.66
C VAL A 766 -25.34 25.59 -57.19
N ARG A 767 -25.61 24.57 -58.00
CA ARG A 767 -26.95 24.26 -58.50
C ARG A 767 -27.43 22.99 -57.81
N GLY A 768 -28.67 22.95 -57.36
CA GLY A 768 -29.22 21.71 -56.78
C GLY A 768 -30.69 21.50 -57.10
N HIS A 769 -31.10 20.24 -57.12
CA HIS A 769 -32.49 19.83 -57.35
C HIS A 769 -32.81 18.56 -56.54
N PHE A 770 -33.89 18.58 -55.76
CA PHE A 770 -34.41 17.37 -55.11
C PHE A 770 -35.41 16.63 -56.01
N ASP A 771 -35.27 15.31 -56.06
CA ASP A 771 -36.10 14.37 -56.83
C ASP A 771 -37.54 14.24 -56.28
N SER A 772 -37.92 15.07 -55.31
CA SER A 772 -39.32 15.28 -54.92
C SER A 772 -40.10 16.17 -55.93
N GLY A 773 -39.50 16.43 -57.10
CA GLY A 773 -40.13 16.99 -58.31
C GLY A 773 -40.56 18.45 -58.24
N THR A 774 -40.17 19.18 -57.18
CA THR A 774 -40.84 20.43 -56.77
C THR A 774 -39.90 21.53 -56.25
N TYR A 775 -38.59 21.27 -56.21
CA TYR A 775 -37.62 22.18 -55.58
C TYR A 775 -36.28 22.17 -56.32
N SER A 776 -35.97 23.26 -57.03
CA SER A 776 -34.65 23.57 -57.55
C SER A 776 -34.17 24.89 -56.97
N PHE A 777 -32.87 24.98 -56.75
CA PHE A 777 -32.24 26.22 -56.29
C PHE A 777 -30.90 26.42 -57.00
N ASN A 778 -30.49 27.68 -57.10
CA ASN A 778 -29.21 28.07 -57.67
C ASN A 778 -28.59 29.12 -56.74
N GLU A 779 -27.44 28.81 -56.17
CA GLU A 779 -26.68 29.63 -55.25
C GLU A 779 -25.35 30.04 -55.86
N VAL A 780 -25.01 31.31 -55.73
CA VAL A 780 -23.73 31.86 -56.15
C VAL A 780 -22.97 32.29 -54.91
N TYR A 781 -21.86 31.61 -54.62
CA TYR A 781 -21.00 31.91 -53.50
C TYR A 781 -19.86 32.82 -53.95
N TYR A 782 -19.54 33.81 -53.11
CA TYR A 782 -18.42 34.72 -53.31
C TYR A 782 -17.40 34.48 -52.21
N LYS A 783 -16.16 34.23 -52.60
CA LYS A 783 -15.04 34.01 -51.68
C LYS A 783 -13.92 35.01 -51.93
N ASN A 784 -13.24 35.47 -50.89
CA ASN A 784 -12.05 36.32 -51.07
C ASN A 784 -10.82 35.49 -51.49
N ALA A 785 -9.66 36.14 -51.67
CA ALA A 785 -8.41 35.49 -52.04
C ALA A 785 -7.90 34.45 -51.01
N ALA A 786 -8.38 34.52 -49.76
CA ALA A 786 -8.09 33.53 -48.72
C ALA A 786 -9.08 32.35 -48.71
N GLY A 787 -10.03 32.31 -49.66
CA GLY A 787 -11.06 31.27 -49.75
C GLY A 787 -12.24 31.45 -48.78
N GLU A 788 -12.28 32.56 -48.03
CA GLU A 788 -13.31 32.85 -47.03
C GLU A 788 -14.59 33.33 -47.71
N MET A 789 -15.76 32.85 -47.26
CA MET A 789 -17.06 33.22 -47.84
C MET A 789 -17.44 34.66 -47.46
N VAL A 790 -17.58 35.53 -48.45
CA VAL A 790 -17.95 36.95 -48.32
C VAL A 790 -19.48 37.14 -48.42
N GLY A 791 -20.18 36.21 -49.06
CA GLY A 791 -21.63 36.16 -49.14
C GLY A 791 -22.11 35.18 -50.20
N PHE A 792 -23.43 35.01 -50.31
CA PHE A 792 -24.03 34.23 -51.39
C PHE A 792 -25.37 34.79 -51.88
N GLU A 793 -25.68 34.53 -53.15
CA GLU A 793 -26.95 34.85 -53.77
C GLU A 793 -27.69 33.58 -54.17
N GLY A 794 -28.82 33.29 -53.54
CA GLY A 794 -29.67 32.14 -53.83
C GLY A 794 -30.91 32.53 -54.62
N THR A 795 -31.33 31.68 -55.55
CA THR A 795 -32.64 31.75 -56.19
C THR A 795 -33.36 30.42 -56.03
N LYS A 796 -34.60 30.46 -55.55
CA LYS A 796 -35.46 29.28 -55.36
C LYS A 796 -36.53 29.25 -56.45
N ASN A 797 -36.71 28.08 -57.07
CA ASN A 797 -37.78 27.80 -58.06
C ASN A 797 -37.98 28.96 -59.07
N ALA A 798 -36.87 29.45 -59.63
CA ALA A 798 -36.80 30.52 -60.64
C ALA A 798 -37.58 31.82 -60.32
N GLY A 799 -37.80 32.14 -59.04
CA GLY A 799 -38.53 33.34 -58.62
C GLY A 799 -37.93 34.01 -57.38
N ASP A 800 -38.04 33.36 -56.22
CA ASP A 800 -37.67 33.96 -54.94
C ASP A 800 -36.15 34.09 -54.83
N THR A 801 -35.65 35.32 -54.86
CA THR A 801 -34.23 35.61 -54.66
C THR A 801 -33.98 35.80 -53.17
N VAL A 802 -33.19 34.91 -52.59
CA VAL A 802 -32.72 35.02 -51.22
C VAL A 802 -31.27 35.47 -51.27
N VAL A 803 -31.01 36.69 -50.82
CA VAL A 803 -29.64 37.25 -50.76
C VAL A 803 -29.18 37.24 -49.30
N TRP A 804 -28.00 36.67 -49.05
CA TRP A 804 -27.32 36.73 -47.76
C TRP A 804 -25.94 37.36 -47.97
N GLY A 805 -25.58 38.40 -47.19
CA GLY A 805 -24.35 39.15 -47.40
C GLY A 805 -24.15 40.26 -46.38
N GLN A 806 -22.94 40.78 -46.23
CA GLN A 806 -22.54 41.15 -44.88
C GLN A 806 -21.56 42.31 -44.74
N TYR A 807 -21.89 43.25 -43.85
CA TYR A 807 -20.89 44.04 -43.13
C TYR A 807 -20.31 43.15 -42.04
N VAL A 808 -19.19 42.49 -42.33
CA VAL A 808 -18.49 41.58 -41.41
C VAL A 808 -17.59 42.41 -40.48
N GLU A 809 -17.99 42.62 -39.23
CA GLU A 809 -17.00 42.87 -38.17
C GLU A 809 -16.47 41.51 -37.72
N LYS A 810 -15.31 41.11 -38.26
CA LYS A 810 -14.57 39.95 -37.77
C LYS A 810 -13.85 40.39 -36.51
N MET A 811 -14.21 39.85 -35.36
CA MET A 811 -13.29 39.88 -34.22
C MET A 811 -12.14 38.93 -34.56
N THR A 812 -10.92 39.32 -34.19
CA THR A 812 -9.69 38.56 -34.49
C THR A 812 -9.94 37.08 -34.20
N PRO A 813 -9.68 36.17 -35.15
CA PRO A 813 -9.79 34.74 -34.87
C PRO A 813 -8.96 34.45 -33.63
N TRP A 814 -9.49 33.62 -32.72
CA TRP A 814 -8.61 32.90 -31.81
C TRP A 814 -7.89 31.92 -32.71
N SER A 815 -6.79 32.38 -33.31
CA SER A 815 -6.05 31.60 -34.29
C SER A 815 -5.60 30.32 -33.61
N ALA A 816 -5.89 29.18 -34.23
CA ALA A 816 -5.20 27.95 -33.89
C ALA A 816 -3.70 28.25 -33.85
N VAL A 817 -3.02 27.82 -32.78
CA VAL A 817 -1.56 27.83 -32.73
C VAL A 817 -1.09 27.12 -34.00
N ALA A 818 -0.19 27.75 -34.76
CA ALA A 818 0.31 27.16 -35.99
C ALA A 818 0.83 25.73 -35.68
N GLY A 819 0.25 24.71 -36.32
CA GLY A 819 0.62 23.31 -36.12
C GLY A 819 -0.21 22.52 -35.10
N ALA A 820 -1.21 23.10 -34.44
CA ALA A 820 -2.13 22.35 -33.56
C ALA A 820 -3.28 21.72 -34.37
N TYR A 821 -3.45 20.40 -34.28
CA TYR A 821 -4.40 19.64 -35.12
C TYR A 821 -5.80 19.65 -34.52
N PHE A 822 -5.91 19.39 -33.21
CA PHE A 822 -7.18 19.22 -32.50
C PHE A 822 -7.76 20.50 -31.89
N LEU A 823 -7.08 21.65 -32.04
CA LEU A 823 -7.65 22.91 -31.61
C LEU A 823 -8.71 23.38 -32.62
N PRO A 824 -9.95 23.65 -32.18
CA PRO A 824 -10.92 24.27 -33.06
C PRO A 824 -10.42 25.65 -33.48
N GLU A 825 -10.33 25.92 -34.77
CA GLU A 825 -10.32 27.29 -35.24
C GLU A 825 -11.69 27.90 -34.91
N VAL A 826 -11.72 28.82 -33.94
CA VAL A 826 -12.94 29.52 -33.54
C VAL A 826 -13.02 30.85 -34.28
N SER A 827 -14.08 31.02 -35.04
CA SER A 827 -14.39 32.25 -35.74
C SER A 827 -15.69 32.86 -35.24
N TYR A 828 -15.65 34.18 -35.02
CA TYR A 828 -16.79 34.98 -34.61
C TYR A 828 -17.20 35.88 -35.77
N VAL A 829 -18.47 35.82 -36.13
CA VAL A 829 -19.02 36.51 -37.29
C VAL A 829 -20.29 37.23 -36.86
N ARG A 830 -20.31 38.56 -36.96
CA ARG A 830 -21.53 39.38 -36.80
C ARG A 830 -22.00 39.86 -38.16
N GLY A 831 -23.29 39.67 -38.46
CA GLY A 831 -23.85 39.99 -39.78
C GLY A 831 -25.27 40.56 -39.76
N LEU A 832 -25.63 41.24 -40.85
CA LEU A 832 -26.98 41.74 -41.10
C LEU A 832 -27.67 40.85 -42.14
N LEU A 833 -28.99 40.67 -42.00
CA LEU A 833 -29.80 39.97 -42.99
C LEU A 833 -30.16 40.93 -44.13
N LEU A 834 -29.92 40.54 -45.39
CA LEU A 834 -30.12 41.42 -46.56
C LEU A 834 -31.51 41.36 -47.20
N GLY A 835 -32.46 40.64 -46.59
CA GLY A 835 -33.87 40.59 -47.01
C GLY A 835 -34.81 41.15 -45.93
N ASP A 836 -36.01 41.60 -46.33
CA ASP A 836 -37.08 41.99 -45.41
C ASP A 836 -37.61 40.74 -44.67
N HIS A 837 -36.94 40.34 -43.59
CA HIS A 837 -37.49 39.39 -42.61
C HIS A 837 -38.03 40.18 -41.41
N PRO A 838 -39.35 40.17 -41.15
CA PRO A 838 -39.96 41.02 -40.13
C PRO A 838 -39.44 40.74 -38.70
N GLU A 839 -38.95 39.53 -38.45
CA GLU A 839 -38.56 39.07 -37.10
C GLU A 839 -37.04 38.88 -36.91
N ARG A 840 -36.23 38.94 -37.97
CA ARG A 840 -34.78 38.66 -37.90
C ARG A 840 -34.04 39.75 -38.68
N HIS A 841 -33.24 40.56 -37.99
CA HIS A 841 -32.54 41.71 -38.59
C HIS A 841 -31.01 41.56 -38.58
N ARG A 842 -30.46 40.94 -37.52
CA ARG A 842 -29.02 40.70 -37.33
C ARG A 842 -28.82 39.26 -36.88
N PHE A 843 -27.66 38.69 -37.18
CA PHE A 843 -27.22 37.44 -36.57
C PHE A 843 -25.82 37.55 -36.01
N GLU A 844 -25.53 36.74 -35.02
CA GLU A 844 -24.18 36.47 -34.53
C GLU A 844 -23.93 34.97 -34.68
N GLN A 845 -22.80 34.64 -35.28
CA GLN A 845 -22.39 33.27 -35.56
C GLN A 845 -21.06 32.98 -34.89
N VAL A 846 -21.01 31.86 -34.17
CA VAL A 846 -19.78 31.25 -33.66
C VAL A 846 -19.55 29.97 -34.45
N THR A 847 -18.34 29.76 -34.96
CA THR A 847 -17.98 28.54 -35.68
C THR A 847 -16.69 27.97 -35.13
N SER A 848 -16.74 26.72 -34.70
CA SER A 848 -15.62 25.94 -34.21
C SER A 848 -15.26 24.88 -35.25
N THR A 849 -14.00 24.85 -35.74
CA THR A 849 -13.55 23.94 -36.81
C THR A 849 -12.34 23.13 -36.35
N VAL A 850 -12.47 21.81 -36.22
CA VAL A 850 -11.41 20.90 -35.74
C VAL A 850 -10.98 19.96 -36.87
N PHE A 851 -9.67 19.83 -37.09
CA PHE A 851 -9.14 18.77 -37.95
C PHE A 851 -8.99 17.48 -37.13
N THR A 852 -9.59 16.38 -37.58
CA THR A 852 -9.64 15.11 -36.83
C THR A 852 -8.69 14.04 -37.36
N GLY A 853 -7.87 14.37 -38.36
CA GLY A 853 -6.80 13.49 -38.84
C GLY A 853 -7.05 12.87 -40.20
N ARG A 854 -6.18 11.93 -40.57
CA ARG A 854 -6.33 11.10 -41.76
C ARG A 854 -7.33 9.98 -41.51
N VAL A 855 -8.25 9.80 -42.44
CA VAL A 855 -9.24 8.72 -42.45
C VAL A 855 -9.18 7.97 -43.78
N LEU A 856 -9.77 6.77 -43.82
CA LEU A 856 -10.06 6.07 -45.05
C LEU A 856 -11.56 6.22 -45.32
N GLU A 857 -11.90 6.97 -46.36
CA GLU A 857 -13.29 7.20 -46.75
C GLU A 857 -13.69 6.19 -47.83
N TRP A 858 -14.93 5.70 -47.76
CA TRP A 858 -15.43 4.75 -48.75
C TRP A 858 -15.68 5.44 -50.09
N ASP A 859 -15.06 4.96 -51.17
CA ASP A 859 -15.31 5.48 -52.51
C ASP A 859 -16.65 4.95 -53.04
N LYS A 860 -17.65 5.82 -53.10
CA LYS A 860 -18.96 5.48 -53.65
C LYS A 860 -19.00 5.37 -55.16
N VAL A 861 -17.94 5.80 -55.87
CA VAL A 861 -17.85 5.70 -57.33
C VAL A 861 -17.33 4.32 -57.74
N SER A 862 -16.25 3.84 -57.09
CA SER A 862 -15.71 2.50 -57.36
C SER A 862 -16.46 1.37 -56.62
N GLU A 863 -17.17 1.68 -55.53
CA GLU A 863 -17.85 0.72 -54.65
C GLU A 863 -16.94 -0.39 -54.07
N THR A 864 -15.63 -0.32 -54.25
CA THR A 864 -14.68 -1.34 -53.79
C THR A 864 -13.42 -0.80 -53.13
N ASP A 865 -13.07 0.46 -53.36
CA ASP A 865 -11.83 1.05 -52.87
C ASP A 865 -12.08 2.06 -51.72
N SER A 866 -11.11 2.21 -50.84
CA SER A 866 -11.10 3.26 -49.81
C SER A 866 -10.06 4.32 -50.15
N ILE A 867 -10.44 5.59 -50.11
CA ILE A 867 -9.57 6.72 -50.48
C ILE A 867 -8.99 7.33 -49.19
N PRO A 868 -7.66 7.51 -49.11
CA PRO A 868 -7.05 8.30 -48.05
C PRO A 868 -7.56 9.74 -48.10
N ALA A 869 -8.11 10.22 -46.99
CA ALA A 869 -8.72 11.52 -46.90
C ALA A 869 -8.44 12.19 -45.55
N CYS A 870 -8.74 13.47 -45.45
CA CYS A 870 -8.53 14.31 -44.29
C CYS A 870 -9.89 14.73 -43.74
N GLU A 871 -10.19 14.43 -42.49
CA GLU A 871 -11.48 14.71 -41.87
C GLU A 871 -11.45 16.01 -41.04
N VAL A 872 -12.53 16.79 -41.13
CA VAL A 872 -12.74 18.03 -40.39
C VAL A 872 -14.15 18.02 -39.80
N ASN A 873 -14.26 18.32 -38.51
CA ASN A 873 -15.54 18.50 -37.83
C ASN A 873 -15.79 19.98 -37.53
N ARG A 874 -17.02 20.44 -37.74
CA ARG A 874 -17.44 21.82 -37.48
C ARG A 874 -18.72 21.86 -36.66
N ARG A 875 -18.76 22.80 -35.71
CA ARG A 875 -19.99 23.21 -35.03
C ARG A 875 -20.24 24.68 -35.29
N ARG A 876 -21.43 25.03 -35.74
CA ARG A 876 -21.86 26.41 -35.99
C ARG A 876 -23.07 26.71 -35.14
N GLU A 877 -23.02 27.82 -34.42
CA GLU A 877 -24.13 28.34 -33.63
C GLU A 877 -24.49 29.71 -34.17
N VAL A 878 -25.75 29.88 -34.55
CA VAL A 878 -26.27 31.13 -35.11
C VAL A 878 -27.39 31.66 -34.23
N SER A 879 -27.14 32.80 -33.59
CA SER A 879 -28.11 33.53 -32.79
C SER A 879 -28.72 34.66 -33.61
N PHE A 880 -30.04 34.79 -33.59
CA PHE A 880 -30.75 35.83 -34.33
C PHE A 880 -31.22 36.97 -33.43
N TYR A 881 -31.22 38.19 -33.96
CA TYR A 881 -31.63 39.40 -33.26
C TYR A 881 -32.63 40.21 -34.08
N GLN A 882 -33.57 40.82 -33.38
CA GLN A 882 -34.54 41.77 -33.90
C GLN A 882 -33.89 43.13 -34.17
N LYS A 883 -34.64 44.04 -34.81
CA LYS A 883 -34.15 45.37 -35.20
C LYS A 883 -33.78 46.27 -34.02
N ASP A 884 -34.41 46.06 -32.87
CA ASP A 884 -34.14 46.78 -31.63
C ASP A 884 -32.96 46.18 -30.82
N GLY A 885 -32.36 45.10 -31.32
CA GLY A 885 -31.22 44.43 -30.71
C GLY A 885 -31.59 43.32 -29.71
N GLN A 886 -32.87 43.06 -29.46
CA GLN A 886 -33.30 41.92 -28.63
C GLN A 886 -33.09 40.59 -29.37
N PRO A 887 -32.78 39.49 -28.66
CA PRO A 887 -32.72 38.18 -29.28
C PRO A 887 -34.10 37.79 -29.81
N VAL A 888 -34.12 37.07 -30.92
CA VAL A 888 -35.33 36.37 -31.37
C VAL A 888 -35.54 35.22 -30.40
N LEU A 889 -36.78 35.03 -29.92
CA LEU A 889 -37.09 33.96 -28.97
C LEU A 889 -37.74 32.77 -29.70
N ASP A 890 -37.50 31.56 -29.20
CA ASP A 890 -38.13 30.34 -29.65
C ASP A 890 -39.54 30.15 -29.03
N TYR A 891 -40.15 28.98 -29.26
CA TYR A 891 -41.48 28.67 -28.72
C TYR A 891 -41.54 28.64 -27.18
N TYR A 892 -40.41 28.42 -26.50
CA TYR A 892 -40.31 28.36 -25.05
C TYR A 892 -39.94 29.70 -24.41
N GLY A 893 -39.69 30.74 -25.23
CA GLY A 893 -39.28 32.06 -24.75
C GLY A 893 -37.77 32.19 -24.52
N GLU A 894 -36.98 31.22 -24.98
CA GLU A 894 -35.52 31.25 -24.91
C GLU A 894 -34.93 31.86 -26.19
N PRO A 895 -33.73 32.44 -26.19
CA PRO A 895 -33.07 32.90 -27.41
C PRO A 895 -32.98 31.79 -28.46
N LEU A 896 -33.50 32.08 -29.66
CA LEU A 896 -33.43 31.20 -30.81
C LEU A 896 -31.97 31.06 -31.27
N ILE A 897 -31.42 29.87 -31.05
CA ILE A 897 -30.08 29.48 -31.49
C ILE A 897 -30.21 28.32 -32.48
N GLU A 898 -29.76 28.54 -33.71
CA GLU A 898 -29.67 27.48 -34.71
C GLU A 898 -28.28 26.83 -34.63
N ILE A 899 -28.25 25.56 -34.22
CA ILE A 899 -27.02 24.77 -34.13
C ILE A 899 -26.91 23.85 -35.35
N THR A 900 -25.72 23.84 -35.97
CA THR A 900 -25.36 22.95 -37.06
C THR A 900 -24.08 22.22 -36.71
N VAL A 901 -24.11 20.88 -36.76
CA VAL A 901 -22.93 20.01 -36.63
C VAL A 901 -22.63 19.43 -38.00
N GLU A 902 -21.37 19.50 -38.44
CA GLU A 902 -20.93 19.14 -39.78
C GLU A 902 -19.63 18.32 -39.71
N ARG A 903 -19.56 17.22 -40.47
CA ARG A 903 -18.40 16.35 -40.62
C ARG A 903 -18.03 16.30 -42.09
N ASP A 904 -16.93 16.93 -42.46
CA ASP A 904 -16.45 17.06 -43.84
C ASP A 904 -15.19 16.20 -44.04
N THR A 905 -15.18 15.38 -45.08
CA THR A 905 -13.99 14.62 -45.50
C THR A 905 -13.45 15.18 -46.81
N TYR A 906 -12.15 15.44 -46.86
CA TYR A 906 -11.46 16.06 -47.99
C TYR A 906 -10.36 15.16 -48.56
N ASP A 907 -10.29 15.04 -49.87
CA ASP A 907 -9.09 14.56 -50.56
C ASP A 907 -8.25 15.76 -51.07
N ASN A 908 -7.14 15.49 -51.75
CA ASN A 908 -6.30 16.52 -52.39
C ASN A 908 -7.03 17.33 -53.49
N HIS A 909 -8.26 16.99 -53.86
CA HIS A 909 -9.07 17.65 -54.88
C HIS A 909 -10.31 18.38 -54.32
N GLY A 910 -10.64 18.22 -53.04
CA GLY A 910 -11.73 18.94 -52.37
C GLY A 910 -12.62 18.04 -51.51
N LEU A 911 -13.86 18.46 -51.30
CA LEU A 911 -14.83 17.74 -50.47
C LEU A 911 -15.27 16.45 -51.16
N ILE A 912 -15.13 15.31 -50.50
CA ILE A 912 -15.61 14.00 -51.01
C ILE A 912 -16.85 13.50 -50.27
N TYR A 913 -16.95 13.84 -48.98
CA TYR A 913 -18.08 13.47 -48.13
C TYR A 913 -18.42 14.61 -47.18
N ARG A 914 -19.71 14.81 -46.93
CA ARG A 914 -20.19 15.68 -45.85
C ARG A 914 -21.40 15.05 -45.17
N SER A 915 -21.38 15.01 -43.85
CA SER A 915 -22.57 14.79 -43.02
C SER A 915 -22.92 16.08 -42.28
N ARG A 916 -24.20 16.43 -42.20
CA ARG A 916 -24.66 17.63 -41.52
C ARG A 916 -25.95 17.37 -40.75
N HIS A 917 -25.99 17.80 -39.50
CA HIS A 917 -27.16 17.78 -38.63
C HIS A 917 -27.55 19.19 -38.21
N HIS A 918 -28.84 19.53 -38.35
CA HIS A 918 -29.41 20.80 -37.91
C HIS A 918 -30.38 20.59 -36.76
N SER A 919 -30.06 21.16 -35.60
CA SER A 919 -30.81 20.92 -34.36
C SER A 919 -32.20 21.56 -34.35
N TYR A 920 -32.35 22.75 -34.93
CA TYR A 920 -33.63 23.49 -34.90
C TYR A 920 -34.66 22.96 -35.90
N THR A 921 -34.23 22.66 -37.13
CA THR A 921 -35.10 22.12 -38.19
C THR A 921 -35.18 20.60 -38.19
N SER A 922 -34.44 19.93 -37.29
CA SER A 922 -34.36 18.48 -37.11
C SER A 922 -34.27 17.71 -38.43
N TYR A 923 -33.34 18.07 -39.32
CA TYR A 923 -33.04 17.24 -40.48
C TYR A 923 -31.55 16.86 -40.50
N HIS A 924 -31.30 15.69 -41.06
CA HIS A 924 -29.98 15.14 -41.30
C HIS A 924 -29.73 15.11 -42.80
N GLU A 925 -28.55 15.52 -43.24
CA GLU A 925 -28.19 15.61 -44.64
C GLU A 925 -26.82 14.99 -44.88
N THR A 926 -26.70 14.13 -45.88
CA THR A 926 -25.42 13.55 -46.29
C THR A 926 -25.15 13.85 -47.75
N TRP A 927 -23.93 14.28 -48.06
CA TRP A 927 -23.46 14.63 -49.39
C TRP A 927 -22.32 13.69 -49.74
N ASN A 928 -22.43 13.02 -50.88
CA ASN A 928 -21.40 12.10 -51.35
C ASN A 928 -21.00 12.54 -52.75
N ARG A 929 -19.71 12.81 -52.96
CA ARG A 929 -19.19 13.13 -54.29
C ARG A 929 -19.44 11.94 -55.23
N TYR A 930 -19.96 12.24 -56.42
CA TYR A 930 -20.36 11.28 -57.45
C TYR A 930 -19.54 11.48 -58.72
#